data_AF-A0A954MCM1-F1
#
_entry.id   AF-A0A954MCM1-F1
#
_cell.length_a   1.000
_cell.length_b   1.000
_cell.length_c   1.000
_cell.angle_alpha   90.00
_cell.angle_beta   90.00
_cell.angle_gamma   90.00
#
_symmetry.space_group_name_H-M   'P 1'
#
loop_
_entity.id
_entity.type
_entity.pdbx_description
1 polymer ?
#
loop_
_entity_poly.entity_id
_entity_poly.type
_entity_poly.pdbx_seq_one_letter_code
_entity_poly.pdbx_strand_id
1 'polypeptide(L)'
;MARPITSLILCALLMNSDAIVFGQVARLSESNWDQLVPAGKEVDAIYEDFALKSAAVKAIVAFPAVTRNSNMTVRGVGGCLIDLTATAFESDQLSCFYPGRRKFPFSSGTIEGNAVVMTSEGTAERPSCEVRYELSANEPVINVTSTWTNTTSRDWTLSLEDDLRADGGKEDMVKSPNGTHDLYYVHDIFWQQAYGFRAAGYSIRSNSNSREGILTWEPKDGQPIIMKPGKSFSFTRQIIVAKDLPGVLAVADRVFGDIKVSPVTISVTDANGKPVVGARLAISSAAGSSRGTTVTDSDGKIRTALPAGEFTLNGTTAGISLFSRDSVRVSVAAGSNDFALVSQTYKPGIADVVVTDDQGNAIPAKVEFIGSNETPTPDWAPETSEHFVKNLAYTENGKVQVPLQSGDYDVIVSHGAEHDAEFTRLHIEAGQTTDLKVSLKHSVQTPGWISADFHSHSSPSGDNTGSQRGRVLNLAAENIEFAPCTEHNRISTYDEHIAALGLKPFLATVSGMELTGQPLPLNHQNTFPLIRKPRTQDGGGPVTDDSPETQMERIALWDDRSEKLIQQNHPDIGWLFYDKNGDGKPDEGHSRSFTIMDVMEIHPIDRILTRERYDVRGDKPFGNNRILNWLQLLNQGFRIYGVVNTDAHYNYHGSGWLRNWIQSSTDQPAEIDPMEMVHASEQGRLIMSNGPYLEATFSEAGSNSTVVSGQDLVAKSGKVNIHVRVQCPNWLNVDTVFVLINGKPSEELTFTADADPDAFGKGSVKFDRTLNISLKEDAHLVVVTGHRSERLGDVMGPSGGDQHPAALTNPVFVDVDGNGFTPNKDTLGYPLPVKFIEAK
;
A
#
# COMPACT_ATOMS: atom_id res chain seq x y z
N MET A 1 32.23 -13.90 -42.48
CA MET A 1 32.44 -13.24 -43.79
C MET A 1 31.37 -12.16 -43.96
N ALA A 2 31.83 -10.94 -44.25
CA ALA A 2 31.12 -9.78 -44.81
C ALA A 2 29.85 -9.23 -44.11
N ARG A 3 30.06 -8.14 -43.34
CA ARG A 3 29.14 -7.01 -43.17
C ARG A 3 28.93 -6.27 -44.51
N PRO A 4 27.89 -5.42 -44.61
CA PRO A 4 28.03 -4.13 -45.27
C PRO A 4 28.03 -2.98 -44.25
N ILE A 5 28.96 -2.07 -44.49
CA ILE A 5 29.20 -0.79 -43.82
C ILE A 5 28.52 0.32 -44.63
N THR A 6 28.37 1.49 -43.98
CA THR A 6 28.27 2.87 -44.52
C THR A 6 26.88 3.47 -44.76
N SER A 7 26.45 4.32 -43.84
CA SER A 7 26.59 5.78 -44.04
C SER A 7 26.48 6.52 -42.70
N LEU A 8 27.63 7.01 -42.20
CA LEU A 8 27.70 8.08 -41.21
C LEU A 8 27.22 9.36 -41.90
N ILE A 9 26.11 9.94 -41.43
CA ILE A 9 25.83 11.36 -41.64
C ILE A 9 26.33 12.11 -40.41
N LEU A 10 27.36 12.90 -40.67
CA LEU A 10 27.95 13.91 -39.79
C LEU A 10 26.88 14.99 -39.51
N CYS A 11 26.09 14.85 -38.44
CA CYS A 11 25.36 15.99 -37.90
C CYS A 11 26.32 16.77 -37.01
N ALA A 12 26.74 17.92 -37.54
CA ALA A 12 27.49 18.92 -36.82
C ALA A 12 26.81 19.26 -35.48
N LEU A 13 27.62 19.37 -34.43
CA LEU A 13 27.24 20.05 -33.20
C LEU A 13 26.69 21.45 -33.55
N LEU A 14 25.38 21.58 -33.58
CA LEU A 14 24.75 22.83 -33.19
C LEU A 14 24.76 22.80 -31.67
N MET A 15 25.68 23.59 -31.09
CA MET A 15 25.50 24.08 -29.74
C MET A 15 24.12 24.71 -29.68
N ASN A 16 23.15 24.00 -29.10
CA ASN A 16 21.90 24.62 -28.70
C ASN A 16 22.28 25.64 -27.65
N SER A 17 22.26 26.91 -28.04
CA SER A 17 22.11 28.03 -27.14
C SER A 17 21.07 27.68 -26.09
N ASP A 18 21.38 27.91 -24.81
CA ASP A 18 20.43 27.89 -23.70
C ASP A 18 19.22 28.77 -24.06
N ALA A 19 18.21 28.16 -24.66
CA ALA A 19 16.91 28.79 -24.78
C ALA A 19 16.37 28.84 -23.36
N ILE A 20 16.33 30.04 -22.78
CA ILE A 20 15.63 30.30 -21.53
C ILE A 20 14.20 29.79 -21.75
N VAL A 21 13.86 28.64 -21.17
CA VAL A 21 12.48 28.17 -21.11
C VAL A 21 11.79 29.10 -20.12
N PHE A 22 11.16 30.16 -20.63
CA PHE A 22 10.25 30.97 -19.84
C PHE A 22 9.16 30.04 -19.27
N GLY A 23 8.87 30.19 -17.98
CA GLY A 23 7.98 29.30 -17.24
C GLY A 23 6.69 29.02 -18.00
N GLN A 24 6.45 27.75 -18.31
CA GLN A 24 5.22 27.29 -18.95
C GLN A 24 4.17 27.12 -17.87
N VAL A 25 3.05 27.84 -17.99
CA VAL A 25 1.86 27.61 -17.17
C VAL A 25 0.73 27.19 -18.08
N ALA A 26 0.08 26.08 -17.75
CA ALA A 26 -1.03 25.56 -18.53
C ALA A 26 -2.05 24.89 -17.63
N ARG A 27 -3.31 24.92 -18.06
CA ARG A 27 -4.34 24.06 -17.51
C ARG A 27 -4.17 22.65 -18.08
N LEU A 28 -4.25 21.63 -17.23
CA LEU A 28 -4.07 20.24 -17.62
C LEU A 28 -5.26 19.75 -18.44
N SER A 29 -4.94 19.02 -19.49
CA SER A 29 -5.86 18.39 -20.44
C SER A 29 -5.26 17.08 -20.92
N GLU A 30 -6.05 16.29 -21.64
CA GLU A 30 -5.56 15.06 -22.28
C GLU A 30 -4.31 15.29 -23.14
N SER A 31 -4.23 16.43 -23.86
CA SER A 31 -3.16 16.72 -24.81
C SER A 31 -1.80 17.08 -24.19
N ASN A 32 -1.75 17.44 -22.90
CA ASN A 32 -0.54 17.99 -22.26
C ASN A 32 -0.16 17.35 -20.91
N TRP A 33 -1.01 16.47 -20.36
CA TRP A 33 -0.80 15.87 -19.03
C TRP A 33 0.56 15.16 -18.93
N ASP A 34 0.85 14.23 -19.86
CA ASP A 34 2.07 13.40 -19.83
C ASP A 34 3.37 14.23 -19.96
N GLN A 35 3.29 15.45 -20.50
CA GLN A 35 4.44 16.35 -20.67
C GLN A 35 4.71 17.23 -19.43
N LEU A 36 3.65 17.58 -18.70
CA LEU A 36 3.67 18.64 -17.70
C LEU A 36 3.62 18.14 -16.26
N VAL A 37 2.95 17.01 -16.02
CA VAL A 37 2.84 16.43 -14.69
C VAL A 37 4.18 15.82 -14.26
N PRO A 38 4.59 15.98 -12.98
CA PRO A 38 5.77 15.30 -12.47
C PRO A 38 5.55 13.79 -12.33
N ALA A 39 6.61 13.00 -12.47
CA ALA A 39 6.61 11.61 -12.03
C ALA A 39 6.83 11.50 -10.50
N GLY A 40 6.38 10.40 -9.92
CA GLY A 40 6.45 10.13 -8.49
C GLY A 40 5.49 9.03 -8.08
N LYS A 41 5.55 8.67 -6.80
CA LYS A 41 4.62 7.69 -6.21
C LYS A 41 3.30 8.35 -5.79
N GLU A 42 3.36 9.60 -5.33
CA GLU A 42 2.22 10.35 -4.79
C GLU A 42 1.62 11.33 -5.81
N VAL A 43 1.63 10.98 -7.11
CA VAL A 43 1.13 11.88 -8.17
C VAL A 43 -0.39 11.95 -8.16
N ASP A 44 -0.95 13.12 -7.85
CA ASP A 44 -2.38 13.34 -7.63
C ASP A 44 -3.04 14.29 -8.65
N ALA A 45 -2.28 14.75 -9.65
CA ALA A 45 -2.75 15.65 -10.70
C ALA A 45 -3.87 15.05 -11.56
N ILE A 46 -4.95 15.82 -11.76
CA ILE A 46 -6.05 15.48 -12.67
C ILE A 46 -6.23 16.55 -13.75
N TYR A 47 -7.10 16.30 -14.73
CA TYR A 47 -7.47 17.34 -15.69
C TYR A 47 -8.05 18.57 -14.99
N GLU A 48 -7.91 19.72 -15.64
CA GLU A 48 -8.34 21.04 -15.16
C GLU A 48 -7.45 21.67 -14.06
N ASP A 49 -6.59 20.90 -13.38
CA ASP A 49 -5.55 21.43 -12.50
C ASP A 49 -4.54 22.28 -13.30
N PHE A 50 -3.74 23.09 -12.61
CA PHE A 50 -2.79 24.00 -13.24
C PHE A 50 -1.35 23.49 -13.08
N ALA A 51 -0.69 23.22 -14.20
CA ALA A 51 0.72 22.88 -14.22
C ALA A 51 1.59 24.12 -14.42
N LEU A 52 2.64 24.24 -13.60
CA LEU A 52 3.73 25.17 -13.79
C LEU A 52 5.02 24.37 -14.05
N LYS A 53 5.77 24.76 -15.07
CA LYS A 53 7.04 24.12 -15.44
C LYS A 53 8.10 25.16 -15.78
N SER A 54 9.28 25.04 -15.19
CA SER A 54 10.49 25.75 -15.60
C SER A 54 11.58 24.75 -16.00
N ALA A 55 12.79 25.23 -16.25
CA ALA A 55 13.94 24.33 -16.44
C ALA A 55 14.34 23.57 -15.16
N ALA A 56 13.92 24.07 -13.98
CA ALA A 56 14.34 23.54 -12.68
C ALA A 56 13.20 22.89 -11.88
N VAL A 57 11.94 23.27 -12.07
CA VAL A 57 10.80 22.82 -11.25
C VAL A 57 9.62 22.42 -12.13
N LYS A 58 8.93 21.35 -11.72
CA LYS A 58 7.53 21.06 -12.10
C LYS A 58 6.65 21.15 -10.85
N ALA A 59 5.48 21.78 -10.98
CA ALA A 59 4.55 21.95 -9.89
C ALA A 59 3.09 21.89 -10.39
N ILE A 60 2.21 21.31 -9.58
CA ILE A 60 0.77 21.24 -9.85
C ILE A 60 -0.01 21.95 -8.74
N VAL A 61 -0.84 22.91 -9.15
CA VAL A 61 -1.80 23.57 -8.27
C VAL A 61 -3.20 23.07 -8.63
N ALA A 62 -3.88 22.49 -7.65
CA ALA A 62 -5.17 21.87 -7.85
C ALA A 62 -6.25 22.91 -8.24
N PHE A 63 -7.15 22.54 -9.15
CA PHE A 63 -8.25 23.40 -9.56
C PHE A 63 -9.16 23.74 -8.35
N PRO A 64 -9.59 25.00 -8.17
CA PRO A 64 -10.33 25.44 -6.98
C PRO A 64 -11.79 24.99 -7.01
N ALA A 65 -12.02 23.70 -6.74
CA ALA A 65 -13.33 23.10 -6.54
C ALA A 65 -13.43 22.50 -5.13
N VAL A 66 -14.59 22.66 -4.50
CA VAL A 66 -14.89 22.11 -3.16
C VAL A 66 -14.83 20.58 -3.11
N THR A 67 -15.04 19.92 -4.25
CA THR A 67 -14.98 18.46 -4.39
C THR A 67 -13.58 17.95 -4.71
N ARG A 68 -12.60 18.84 -4.92
CA ARG A 68 -11.25 18.44 -5.30
C ARG A 68 -10.50 17.87 -4.09
N ASN A 69 -10.23 16.57 -4.12
CA ASN A 69 -9.42 15.85 -3.14
C ASN A 69 -8.26 15.16 -3.85
N SER A 70 -7.07 15.16 -3.26
CA SER A 70 -5.98 14.33 -3.74
C SER A 70 -6.36 12.85 -3.56
N ASN A 71 -6.69 12.44 -2.34
CA ASN A 71 -7.08 11.06 -2.01
C ASN A 71 -8.01 11.06 -0.77
N MET A 72 -8.26 9.88 -0.18
CA MET A 72 -9.20 9.76 0.95
C MET A 72 -8.80 10.61 2.17
N THR A 73 -7.50 10.71 2.50
CA THR A 73 -7.05 11.44 3.71
C THR A 73 -6.56 12.86 3.42
N VAL A 74 -6.31 13.18 2.16
CA VAL A 74 -5.83 14.49 1.70
C VAL A 74 -6.94 15.18 0.90
N ARG A 75 -7.85 15.80 1.65
CA ARG A 75 -9.13 16.35 1.16
C ARG A 75 -9.16 17.88 1.09
N GLY A 76 -10.02 18.41 0.22
CA GLY A 76 -10.23 19.84 0.08
C GLY A 76 -8.99 20.58 -0.44
N VAL A 77 -8.34 20.01 -1.45
CA VAL A 77 -7.07 20.51 -1.99
C VAL A 77 -7.25 21.59 -3.05
N GLY A 78 -8.49 21.94 -3.42
CA GLY A 78 -8.75 22.96 -4.43
C GLY A 78 -8.04 24.29 -4.14
N GLY A 79 -7.19 24.73 -5.08
CA GLY A 79 -6.33 25.92 -4.94
C GLY A 79 -5.01 25.70 -4.18
N CYS A 80 -4.69 24.47 -3.77
CA CYS A 80 -3.47 24.11 -3.06
C CYS A 80 -2.40 23.53 -4.01
N LEU A 81 -1.14 23.50 -3.55
CA LEU A 81 -0.03 22.87 -4.27
C LEU A 81 0.01 21.38 -3.89
N ILE A 82 -0.12 20.47 -4.86
CA ILE A 82 -0.28 19.03 -4.61
C ILE A 82 0.78 18.14 -5.23
N ASP A 83 1.55 18.61 -6.21
CA ASP A 83 2.71 17.88 -6.73
C ASP A 83 3.84 18.89 -6.97
N LEU A 84 5.06 18.57 -6.57
CA LEU A 84 6.23 19.43 -6.66
C LEU A 84 7.52 18.61 -6.80
N THR A 85 8.24 18.77 -7.91
CA THR A 85 9.54 18.10 -8.11
C THR A 85 10.56 19.00 -8.79
N ALA A 86 11.83 18.63 -8.65
CA ALA A 86 12.87 19.18 -9.49
C ALA A 86 12.81 18.54 -10.90
N THR A 87 12.88 19.32 -11.97
CA THR A 87 12.74 18.79 -13.35
C THR A 87 13.83 17.78 -13.72
N ALA A 88 15.02 17.90 -13.13
CA ALA A 88 16.12 16.96 -13.38
C ALA A 88 15.99 15.62 -12.62
N PHE A 89 15.09 15.55 -11.63
CA PHE A 89 14.88 14.37 -10.79
C PHE A 89 13.44 14.38 -10.24
N GLU A 90 12.54 13.66 -10.91
CA GLU A 90 11.12 13.64 -10.59
C GLU A 90 10.81 12.44 -9.68
N SER A 91 10.41 12.73 -8.44
CA SER A 91 10.03 11.73 -7.43
C SER A 91 9.07 12.35 -6.42
N ASP A 92 7.88 12.77 -6.87
CA ASP A 92 6.95 13.45 -5.97
C ASP A 92 6.59 12.62 -4.72
N GLN A 93 6.73 13.26 -3.56
CA GLN A 93 6.34 12.77 -2.23
C GLN A 93 5.51 13.82 -1.43
N LEU A 94 5.06 14.90 -2.08
CA LEU A 94 4.33 15.97 -1.40
C LEU A 94 2.84 15.73 -1.62
N SER A 95 2.09 15.28 -0.62
CA SER A 95 0.66 15.08 -0.83
C SER A 95 -0.11 16.41 -0.98
N CYS A 96 0.22 17.44 -0.16
CA CYS A 96 -0.36 18.77 -0.30
C CYS A 96 0.33 19.84 0.57
N PHE A 97 0.45 21.06 0.05
CA PHE A 97 0.71 22.30 0.79
C PHE A 97 -0.52 23.23 0.72
N TYR A 98 -1.15 23.44 1.88
CA TYR A 98 -2.36 24.25 2.06
C TYR A 98 -2.02 25.68 2.51
N PRO A 99 -2.07 26.68 1.62
CA PRO A 99 -1.83 28.06 2.02
C PRO A 99 -2.92 28.56 2.97
N GLY A 100 -2.54 29.17 4.09
CA GLY A 100 -3.50 29.73 5.05
C GLY A 100 -4.23 28.68 5.90
N ARG A 101 -3.67 27.47 6.05
CA ARG A 101 -4.15 26.39 6.93
C ARG A 101 -5.62 26.04 6.71
N ARG A 102 -6.02 25.84 5.45
CA ARG A 102 -7.40 25.46 5.05
C ARG A 102 -8.50 26.45 5.48
N LYS A 103 -8.14 27.68 5.89
CA LYS A 103 -9.10 28.71 6.35
C LYS A 103 -9.81 29.42 5.19
N PHE A 104 -9.31 29.26 3.97
CA PHE A 104 -9.75 29.99 2.79
C PHE A 104 -10.22 29.00 1.71
N PRO A 105 -11.54 28.88 1.46
CA PRO A 105 -12.04 28.09 0.35
C PRO A 105 -11.81 28.88 -0.95
N PHE A 106 -10.90 28.42 -1.79
CA PHE A 106 -10.65 29.03 -3.10
C PHE A 106 -11.78 28.68 -4.06
N SER A 107 -12.23 29.66 -4.85
CA SER A 107 -13.38 29.53 -5.76
C SER A 107 -13.07 29.92 -7.21
N SER A 108 -11.92 30.55 -7.46
CA SER A 108 -11.47 30.89 -8.82
C SER A 108 -9.96 30.73 -8.94
N GLY A 109 -9.52 30.30 -10.12
CA GLY A 109 -8.11 30.11 -10.47
C GLY A 109 -7.84 30.66 -11.88
N THR A 110 -6.86 31.55 -12.00
CA THR A 110 -6.49 32.18 -13.29
C THR A 110 -5.00 31.99 -13.56
N ILE A 111 -4.64 31.99 -14.85
CA ILE A 111 -3.26 32.06 -15.29
C ILE A 111 -2.94 33.54 -15.57
N GLU A 112 -1.94 34.07 -14.88
CA GLU A 112 -1.51 35.47 -15.00
C GLU A 112 -0.02 35.55 -15.35
N GLY A 113 0.27 35.61 -16.65
CA GLY A 113 1.65 35.52 -17.15
C GLY A 113 2.21 34.13 -16.90
N ASN A 114 3.25 34.05 -16.07
CA ASN A 114 3.95 32.81 -15.67
C ASN A 114 3.52 32.30 -14.28
N ALA A 115 2.37 32.74 -13.77
CA ALA A 115 1.87 32.35 -12.46
C ALA A 115 0.44 31.82 -12.52
N VAL A 116 0.07 31.08 -11.47
CA VAL A 116 -1.30 30.68 -11.18
C VAL A 116 -1.78 31.47 -9.96
N VAL A 117 -2.95 32.10 -10.07
CA VAL A 117 -3.54 32.91 -9.01
C VAL A 117 -4.85 32.29 -8.56
N MET A 118 -4.94 31.96 -7.27
CA MET A 118 -6.12 31.40 -6.62
C MET A 118 -6.79 32.45 -5.74
N THR A 119 -8.10 32.61 -5.85
CA THR A 119 -8.84 33.63 -5.09
C THR A 119 -9.92 33.00 -4.22
N SER A 120 -9.94 33.41 -2.96
CA SER A 120 -11.00 33.15 -1.99
C SER A 120 -11.66 34.48 -1.63
N GLU A 121 -12.93 34.62 -1.97
CA GLU A 121 -13.70 35.82 -1.68
C GLU A 121 -13.80 36.09 -0.17
N GLY A 122 -13.87 37.37 0.17
CA GLY A 122 -14.06 37.82 1.54
C GLY A 122 -15.52 37.71 1.96
N THR A 123 -15.76 37.59 3.27
CA THR A 123 -17.11 37.66 3.86
C THR A 123 -17.17 38.79 4.88
N ALA A 124 -18.35 38.99 5.50
CA ALA A 124 -18.48 39.90 6.63
C ALA A 124 -17.64 39.48 7.85
N GLU A 125 -17.26 38.19 7.92
CA GLU A 125 -16.60 37.57 9.07
C GLU A 125 -15.16 37.12 8.78
N ARG A 126 -14.71 37.13 7.52
CA ARG A 126 -13.40 36.66 7.09
C ARG A 126 -12.84 37.56 5.98
N PRO A 127 -11.54 37.93 6.01
CA PRO A 127 -10.90 38.65 4.89
C PRO A 127 -10.92 37.83 3.59
N SER A 128 -10.82 38.50 2.45
CA SER A 128 -10.49 37.81 1.19
C SER A 128 -9.02 37.37 1.20
N CYS A 129 -8.69 36.36 0.41
CA CYS A 129 -7.32 35.87 0.25
C CYS A 129 -7.06 35.51 -1.21
N GLU A 130 -5.96 36.04 -1.75
CA GLU A 130 -5.41 35.64 -3.03
C GLU A 130 -4.09 34.91 -2.80
N VAL A 131 -3.83 33.82 -3.53
CA VAL A 131 -2.57 33.08 -3.51
C VAL A 131 -1.99 32.99 -4.91
N ARG A 132 -0.82 33.59 -5.10
CA ARG A 132 -0.05 33.54 -6.35
C ARG A 132 1.07 32.51 -6.23
N TYR A 133 1.08 31.55 -7.14
CA TYR A 133 2.13 30.55 -7.32
C TYR A 133 2.98 30.90 -8.53
N GLU A 134 4.28 31.10 -8.34
CA GLU A 134 5.19 31.50 -9.41
C GLU A 134 6.53 30.77 -9.29
N LEU A 135 6.97 30.16 -10.39
CA LEU A 135 8.27 29.49 -10.44
C LEU A 135 9.39 30.50 -10.67
N SER A 136 10.50 30.31 -9.97
CA SER A 136 11.74 30.99 -10.31
C SER A 136 12.25 30.47 -11.66
N ALA A 137 12.75 31.35 -12.52
CA ALA A 137 13.12 30.99 -13.88
C ALA A 137 14.25 29.93 -13.94
N ASN A 138 15.24 30.07 -13.06
CA ASN A 138 16.48 29.26 -13.09
C ASN A 138 16.81 28.58 -11.75
N GLU A 139 15.99 28.80 -10.74
CA GLU A 139 16.21 28.28 -9.39
C GLU A 139 15.14 27.22 -9.09
N PRO A 140 15.48 26.15 -8.35
CA PRO A 140 14.53 25.11 -7.99
C PRO A 140 13.64 25.58 -6.82
N VAL A 141 12.97 26.71 -7.02
CA VAL A 141 12.20 27.45 -6.02
C VAL A 141 10.87 27.88 -6.60
N ILE A 142 9.79 27.56 -5.89
CA ILE A 142 8.47 28.15 -6.08
C ILE A 142 8.22 29.23 -5.03
N ASN A 143 7.77 30.39 -5.50
CA ASN A 143 7.28 31.47 -4.65
C ASN A 143 5.78 31.31 -4.48
N VAL A 144 5.31 31.30 -3.22
CA VAL A 144 3.90 31.28 -2.87
C VAL A 144 3.57 32.56 -2.13
N THR A 145 2.92 33.51 -2.80
CA THR A 145 2.55 34.80 -2.23
C THR A 145 1.08 34.82 -1.88
N SER A 146 0.74 34.95 -0.60
CA SER A 146 -0.62 35.17 -0.14
C SER A 146 -0.85 36.66 0.13
N THR A 147 -1.92 37.21 -0.43
CA THR A 147 -2.39 38.58 -0.18
C THR A 147 -3.77 38.52 0.45
N TRP A 148 -3.89 38.99 1.69
CA TRP A 148 -5.17 39.12 2.36
C TRP A 148 -5.67 40.55 2.28
N THR A 149 -6.96 40.74 2.07
CA THR A 149 -7.61 42.06 2.17
C THR A 149 -8.70 42.00 3.22
N ASN A 150 -8.65 42.87 4.22
CA ASN A 150 -9.66 42.91 5.26
C ASN A 150 -10.98 43.50 4.73
N THR A 151 -11.89 42.63 4.33
CA THR A 151 -13.24 42.97 3.87
C THR A 151 -14.24 43.15 5.02
N THR A 152 -13.82 42.93 6.27
CA THR A 152 -14.68 43.05 7.45
C THR A 152 -14.75 44.50 7.94
N SER A 153 -15.72 44.81 8.82
CA SER A 153 -15.88 46.15 9.39
C SER A 153 -15.00 46.42 10.61
N ARG A 154 -14.17 45.46 11.05
CA ARG A 154 -13.34 45.55 12.25
C ARG A 154 -11.87 45.30 11.94
N ASP A 155 -10.99 45.67 12.86
CA ASP A 155 -9.59 45.28 12.79
C ASP A 155 -9.45 43.75 12.79
N TRP A 156 -8.56 43.24 11.95
CA TRP A 156 -8.29 41.81 11.82
C TRP A 156 -6.84 41.51 12.19
N THR A 157 -6.63 40.69 13.22
CA THR A 157 -5.31 40.14 13.55
C THR A 157 -5.07 38.90 12.69
N LEU A 158 -4.14 38.99 11.75
CA LEU A 158 -3.80 37.91 10.84
C LEU A 158 -2.80 36.95 11.49
N SER A 159 -3.18 35.68 11.54
CA SER A 159 -2.28 34.58 11.89
C SER A 159 -1.74 33.97 10.59
N LEU A 160 -0.44 34.03 10.41
CA LEU A 160 0.25 33.43 9.27
C LEU A 160 0.55 31.96 9.59
N GLU A 161 -0.29 31.08 9.06
CA GLU A 161 -0.15 29.64 9.21
C GLU A 161 -0.37 28.95 7.86
N ASP A 162 0.47 27.99 7.54
CA ASP A 162 0.25 27.05 6.45
C ASP A 162 0.17 25.62 7.01
N ASP A 163 -0.49 24.73 6.28
CA ASP A 163 -0.54 23.30 6.58
C ASP A 163 0.16 22.50 5.48
N LEU A 164 0.82 21.43 5.87
CA LEU A 164 1.67 20.60 5.03
C LEU A 164 1.33 19.13 5.28
N ARG A 165 1.13 18.39 4.19
CA ARG A 165 0.96 16.95 4.20
C ARG A 165 2.09 16.29 3.43
N ALA A 166 2.85 15.46 4.13
CA ALA A 166 3.92 14.61 3.59
C ALA A 166 4.07 13.39 4.52
N ASP A 167 3.81 12.20 4.01
CA ASP A 167 3.52 11.04 4.84
C ASP A 167 4.77 10.20 5.07
N GLY A 168 5.43 10.43 6.22
CA GLY A 168 6.70 9.82 6.60
C GLY A 168 6.61 8.63 7.56
N GLY A 169 5.44 8.00 7.71
CA GLY A 169 5.19 7.00 8.77
C GLY A 169 6.03 5.73 8.65
N LYS A 170 5.92 5.03 7.51
CA LYS A 170 6.71 3.83 7.16
C LYS A 170 7.78 4.11 6.11
N GLU A 171 7.92 5.37 5.72
CA GLU A 171 8.97 5.85 4.82
C GLU A 171 10.29 6.08 5.54
N ASP A 172 11.35 6.21 4.75
CA ASP A 172 12.64 6.73 5.19
C ASP A 172 12.67 8.27 5.11
N MET A 173 11.68 8.91 5.74
CA MET A 173 11.47 10.35 5.66
C MET A 173 11.79 11.06 6.98
N VAL A 174 12.65 12.07 6.89
CA VAL A 174 13.04 12.91 8.02
C VAL A 174 12.47 14.32 7.84
N LYS A 175 11.84 14.84 8.89
CA LYS A 175 11.35 16.23 8.97
C LYS A 175 12.17 17.03 9.97
N SER A 176 12.15 18.36 9.87
CA SER A 176 12.70 19.20 10.93
C SER A 176 11.98 18.89 12.27
N PRO A 177 12.72 18.84 13.39
CA PRO A 177 12.12 18.60 14.70
C PRO A 177 11.18 19.76 15.07
N ASN A 178 10.14 19.50 15.87
CA ASN A 178 9.24 20.57 16.31
C ASN A 178 10.00 21.64 17.10
N GLY A 179 9.76 22.90 16.75
CA GLY A 179 10.52 24.05 17.25
C GLY A 179 10.47 25.23 16.30
N THR A 180 11.27 26.25 16.60
CA THR A 180 11.40 27.47 15.79
C THR A 180 12.63 27.39 14.89
N HIS A 181 12.44 27.60 13.59
CA HIS A 181 13.48 27.45 12.57
C HIS A 181 13.49 28.65 11.61
N ASP A 182 14.62 28.92 10.96
CA ASP A 182 14.66 29.84 9.81
C ASP A 182 14.29 29.14 8.49
N LEU A 183 14.42 27.81 8.45
CA LEU A 183 14.02 26.94 7.35
C LEU A 183 13.50 25.62 7.95
N TYR A 184 12.29 25.22 7.54
CA TYR A 184 11.72 23.92 7.84
C TYR A 184 11.92 22.99 6.65
N TYR A 185 12.23 21.71 6.85
CA TYR A 185 12.42 20.76 5.77
C TYR A 185 11.68 19.44 5.97
N VAL A 186 11.43 18.78 4.84
CA VAL A 186 11.02 17.38 4.71
C VAL A 186 11.99 16.71 3.73
N HIS A 187 12.45 15.51 4.04
CA HIS A 187 13.46 14.82 3.24
C HIS A 187 13.21 13.30 3.27
N ASP A 188 12.71 12.78 2.16
CA ASP A 188 12.66 11.34 1.89
C ASP A 188 14.01 10.89 1.31
N ILE A 189 14.73 10.08 2.08
CA ILE A 189 16.09 9.65 1.74
C ILE A 189 16.05 8.55 0.68
N PHE A 190 15.08 7.64 0.75
CA PHE A 190 15.00 6.48 -0.15
C PHE A 190 14.50 6.88 -1.53
N TRP A 191 13.38 7.61 -1.58
CA TRP A 191 12.80 8.14 -2.81
C TRP A 191 13.53 9.38 -3.32
N GLN A 192 14.53 9.87 -2.56
CA GLN A 192 15.45 10.95 -2.93
C GLN A 192 14.69 12.24 -3.30
N GLN A 193 13.85 12.71 -2.38
CA GLN A 193 13.06 13.92 -2.56
C GLN A 193 13.11 14.78 -1.29
N ALA A 194 13.41 16.07 -1.45
CA ALA A 194 13.46 17.01 -0.34
C ALA A 194 12.78 18.35 -0.65
N TYR A 195 12.18 18.92 0.38
CA TYR A 195 11.50 20.21 0.36
C TYR A 195 12.04 21.09 1.49
N GLY A 196 12.30 22.36 1.20
CA GLY A 196 12.67 23.38 2.19
C GLY A 196 11.70 24.56 2.15
N PHE A 197 11.18 24.95 3.29
CA PHE A 197 10.19 26.02 3.45
C PHE A 197 10.81 27.18 4.22
N ARG A 198 10.72 28.39 3.69
CA ARG A 198 11.22 29.61 4.35
C ARG A 198 10.44 30.87 3.96
N ALA A 199 10.63 31.93 4.74
CA ALA A 199 10.16 33.27 4.40
C ALA A 199 11.10 34.33 4.98
N ALA A 200 11.49 35.32 4.17
CA ALA A 200 12.42 36.37 4.60
C ALA A 200 11.78 37.26 5.68
N GLY A 201 12.49 37.49 6.79
CA GLY A 201 12.01 38.30 7.92
C GLY A 201 11.14 37.56 8.94
N TYR A 202 10.93 36.26 8.75
CA TYR A 202 10.11 35.41 9.63
C TYR A 202 10.91 34.21 10.12
N SER A 203 10.53 33.71 11.29
CA SER A 203 10.90 32.37 11.77
C SER A 203 9.66 31.46 11.71
N ILE A 204 9.88 30.15 11.69
CA ILE A 204 8.85 29.13 11.49
C ILE A 204 8.74 28.31 12.76
N ARG A 205 7.67 28.50 13.52
CA ARG A 205 7.31 27.57 14.59
C ARG A 205 6.53 26.41 14.00
N SER A 206 7.13 25.22 14.08
CA SER A 206 6.60 23.99 13.50
C SER A 206 5.90 23.12 14.56
N ASN A 207 4.75 22.57 14.19
CA ASN A 207 4.10 21.47 14.89
C ASN A 207 3.74 20.38 13.88
N SER A 208 4.57 19.35 13.80
CA SER A 208 4.51 18.28 12.82
C SER A 208 4.55 16.92 13.49
N ASN A 209 3.87 15.97 12.86
CA ASN A 209 3.91 14.54 13.16
C ASN A 209 4.34 13.77 11.89
N SER A 210 4.19 12.44 11.91
CA SER A 210 4.57 11.59 10.77
C SER A 210 3.87 11.97 9.47
N ARG A 211 2.67 12.54 9.50
CA ARG A 211 1.86 12.86 8.31
C ARG A 211 1.70 14.37 8.07
N GLU A 212 1.31 15.10 9.10
CA GLU A 212 0.90 16.50 9.02
C GLU A 212 1.95 17.45 9.60
N GLY A 213 1.93 18.70 9.15
CA GLY A 213 2.80 19.77 9.63
C GLY A 213 2.10 21.12 9.57
N ILE A 214 1.97 21.78 10.72
CA ILE A 214 1.53 23.17 10.79
C ILE A 214 2.77 24.06 10.88
N LEU A 215 2.91 24.96 9.92
CA LEU A 215 4.00 25.95 9.88
C LEU A 215 3.43 27.32 10.27
N THR A 216 3.77 27.79 11.46
CA THR A 216 3.39 29.14 11.94
C THR A 216 4.52 30.12 11.66
N TRP A 217 4.24 31.18 10.90
CA TRP A 217 5.25 32.17 10.51
C TRP A 217 5.23 33.35 11.48
N GLU A 218 6.30 33.49 12.25
CA GLU A 218 6.45 34.48 13.31
C GLU A 218 7.36 35.61 12.82
N PRO A 219 6.87 36.87 12.75
CA PRO A 219 7.71 38.02 12.42
C PRO A 219 8.89 38.12 13.38
N LYS A 220 10.10 38.36 12.85
CA LYS A 220 11.30 38.50 13.69
C LYS A 220 11.27 39.76 14.57
N ASP A 221 10.43 40.74 14.26
CA ASP A 221 10.18 41.92 15.10
C ASP A 221 9.15 41.68 16.22
N GLY A 222 8.53 40.49 16.25
CA GLY A 222 7.54 40.06 17.24
C GLY A 222 6.20 40.80 17.16
N GLN A 223 5.97 41.65 16.16
CA GLN A 223 4.74 42.46 16.09
C GLN A 223 3.61 41.67 15.44
N PRO A 224 2.38 41.69 16.01
CA PRO A 224 1.24 41.08 15.38
C PRO A 224 0.85 41.82 14.10
N ILE A 225 0.41 41.10 13.08
CA ILE A 225 -0.05 41.68 11.83
C ILE A 225 -1.52 42.05 11.98
N ILE A 226 -1.81 43.36 12.07
CA ILE A 226 -3.18 43.88 12.21
C ILE A 226 -3.58 44.62 10.93
N MET A 227 -4.61 44.12 10.25
CA MET A 227 -5.18 44.76 9.07
C MET A 227 -6.41 45.60 9.45
N LYS A 228 -6.38 46.90 9.16
CA LYS A 228 -7.56 47.77 9.25
C LYS A 228 -8.57 47.43 8.13
N PRO A 229 -9.87 47.75 8.28
CA PRO A 229 -10.86 47.57 7.20
C PRO A 229 -10.39 48.18 5.88
N GLY A 230 -10.52 47.41 4.79
CA GLY A 230 -10.10 47.77 3.43
C GLY A 230 -8.58 47.78 3.19
N LYS A 231 -7.76 47.41 4.18
CA LYS A 231 -6.30 47.28 4.01
C LYS A 231 -5.90 45.85 3.70
N SER A 232 -4.80 45.73 2.96
CA SER A 232 -4.24 44.46 2.53
C SER A 232 -2.86 44.22 3.13
N PHE A 233 -2.49 42.96 3.25
CA PHE A 233 -1.18 42.50 3.68
C PHE A 233 -0.73 41.35 2.77
N SER A 234 0.53 41.35 2.33
CA SER A 234 1.10 40.33 1.46
C SER A 234 2.27 39.62 2.13
N PHE A 235 2.35 38.31 1.94
CA PHE A 235 3.36 37.45 2.53
C PHE A 235 3.84 36.42 1.51
N THR A 236 5.15 36.34 1.29
CA THR A 236 5.76 35.40 0.34
C THR A 236 6.59 34.35 1.07
N ARG A 237 6.26 33.09 0.82
CA ARG A 237 7.04 31.91 1.22
C ARG A 237 7.77 31.38 0.01
N GLN A 238 8.97 30.86 0.23
CA GLN A 238 9.72 30.11 -0.76
C GLN A 238 9.71 28.64 -0.39
N ILE A 239 9.34 27.79 -1.35
CA ILE A 239 9.52 26.34 -1.24
C ILE A 239 10.63 25.94 -2.20
N ILE A 240 11.70 25.42 -1.64
CA ILE A 240 12.88 24.90 -2.34
C ILE A 240 12.66 23.42 -2.57
N VAL A 241 12.93 22.93 -3.78
CA VAL A 241 12.86 21.51 -4.11
C VAL A 241 14.23 21.00 -4.55
N ALA A 242 14.63 19.83 -4.06
CA ALA A 242 15.84 19.17 -4.53
C ALA A 242 15.73 17.65 -4.33
N LYS A 243 16.71 16.93 -4.87
CA LYS A 243 16.88 15.49 -4.67
C LYS A 243 17.13 15.11 -3.20
N ASP A 244 17.75 15.99 -2.43
CA ASP A 244 18.10 15.71 -1.04
C ASP A 244 18.22 17.00 -0.21
N LEU A 245 18.26 16.86 1.12
CA LEU A 245 18.40 18.00 2.01
C LEU A 245 19.71 18.80 1.82
N PRO A 246 20.88 18.18 1.55
CA PRO A 246 22.07 18.93 1.16
C PRO A 246 21.82 19.87 -0.03
N GLY A 247 21.11 19.41 -1.06
CA GLY A 247 20.69 20.22 -2.20
C GLY A 247 19.76 21.37 -1.83
N VAL A 248 18.74 21.12 -1.00
CA VAL A 248 17.84 22.16 -0.47
C VAL A 248 18.64 23.25 0.27
N LEU A 249 19.54 22.85 1.16
CA LEU A 249 20.33 23.79 1.95
C LEU A 249 21.37 24.53 1.10
N ALA A 250 21.92 23.91 0.05
CA ALA A 250 22.82 24.59 -0.88
C ALA A 250 22.12 25.71 -1.66
N VAL A 251 20.87 25.48 -2.08
CA VAL A 251 20.04 26.51 -2.70
C VAL A 251 19.71 27.59 -1.68
N ALA A 252 19.36 27.23 -0.45
CA ALA A 252 19.06 28.18 0.60
C ALA A 252 20.26 29.12 0.89
N ASP A 253 21.44 28.53 1.06
CA ASP A 253 22.70 29.23 1.30
C ASP A 253 23.04 30.19 0.16
N ARG A 254 22.98 29.71 -1.10
CA ARG A 254 23.34 30.49 -2.29
C ARG A 254 22.36 31.61 -2.59
N VAL A 255 21.07 31.30 -2.64
CA VAL A 255 20.04 32.20 -3.16
C VAL A 255 19.58 33.20 -2.10
N PHE A 256 19.62 32.80 -0.82
CA PHE A 256 19.03 33.59 0.26
C PHE A 256 19.97 33.92 1.41
N GLY A 257 21.09 33.22 1.54
CA GLY A 257 22.12 33.48 2.55
C GLY A 257 23.29 34.31 2.08
N ASP A 258 23.41 34.58 0.77
CA ASP A 258 24.62 35.11 0.12
C ASP A 258 25.90 34.30 0.44
N ILE A 259 25.72 33.02 0.76
CA ILE A 259 26.81 32.09 1.08
C ILE A 259 27.24 31.39 -0.20
N LYS A 260 28.52 31.52 -0.56
CA LYS A 260 29.08 30.79 -1.69
C LYS A 260 29.15 29.29 -1.37
N VAL A 261 28.52 28.48 -2.21
CA VAL A 261 28.63 27.03 -2.20
C VAL A 261 29.56 26.55 -3.31
N SER A 262 30.32 25.51 -3.01
CA SER A 262 31.27 24.85 -3.90
C SER A 262 30.71 23.50 -4.34
N PRO A 263 30.85 23.11 -5.63
CA PRO A 263 30.57 21.76 -6.07
C PRO A 263 31.43 20.74 -5.32
N VAL A 264 30.80 19.63 -4.92
CA VAL A 264 31.43 18.53 -4.19
C VAL A 264 31.04 17.21 -4.85
N THR A 265 32.04 16.45 -5.29
CA THR A 265 31.88 15.04 -5.68
C THR A 265 32.45 14.15 -4.58
N ILE A 266 31.67 13.18 -4.11
CA ILE A 266 32.16 12.14 -3.19
C ILE A 266 32.01 10.80 -3.89
N SER A 267 33.11 10.10 -4.12
CA SER A 267 33.11 8.72 -4.61
C SER A 267 33.24 7.76 -3.44
N VAL A 268 32.34 6.78 -3.35
CA VAL A 268 32.36 5.74 -2.32
C VAL A 268 32.62 4.40 -2.98
N THR A 269 33.71 3.75 -2.60
CA THR A 269 34.07 2.41 -3.10
C THR A 269 34.23 1.41 -1.96
N ASP A 270 34.12 0.13 -2.29
CA ASP A 270 34.60 -0.95 -1.40
C ASP A 270 36.13 -0.99 -1.38
N ALA A 271 36.69 -1.90 -0.57
CA ALA A 271 38.13 -2.10 -0.45
C ALA A 271 38.82 -2.58 -1.75
N ASN A 272 38.06 -3.07 -2.74
CA ASN A 272 38.53 -3.51 -4.05
C ASN A 272 38.38 -2.41 -5.13
N GLY A 273 37.90 -1.22 -4.76
CA GLY A 273 37.68 -0.11 -5.68
C GLY A 273 36.39 -0.24 -6.51
N LYS A 274 35.49 -1.18 -6.18
CA LYS A 274 34.16 -1.25 -6.81
C LYS A 274 33.24 -0.17 -6.22
N PRO A 275 32.38 0.47 -7.04
CA PRO A 275 31.40 1.42 -6.55
C PRO A 275 30.44 0.82 -5.50
N VAL A 276 30.17 1.55 -4.42
CA VAL A 276 29.10 1.21 -3.48
C VAL A 276 27.85 2.01 -3.88
N VAL A 277 26.92 1.34 -4.55
CA VAL A 277 25.64 1.91 -5.01
C VAL A 277 24.66 1.99 -3.84
N GLY A 278 23.87 3.07 -3.74
CA GLY A 278 22.86 3.23 -2.70
C GLY A 278 23.40 3.53 -1.30
N ALA A 279 24.70 3.82 -1.16
CA ALA A 279 25.28 4.23 0.12
C ALA A 279 24.72 5.59 0.55
N ARG A 280 24.25 5.65 1.79
CA ARG A 280 23.73 6.86 2.44
C ARG A 280 24.85 7.55 3.19
N LEU A 281 25.15 8.81 2.83
CA LEU A 281 26.11 9.65 3.56
C LEU A 281 25.37 10.79 4.27
N ALA A 282 25.30 10.72 5.61
CA ALA A 282 24.85 11.81 6.45
C ALA A 282 25.98 12.82 6.64
N ILE A 283 25.70 14.09 6.33
CA ILE A 283 26.66 15.19 6.33
C ILE A 283 26.36 16.11 7.52
N SER A 284 27.37 16.45 8.31
CA SER A 284 27.26 17.44 9.39
C SER A 284 28.41 18.44 9.32
N SER A 285 28.13 19.69 9.67
CA SER A 285 29.17 20.73 9.83
C SER A 285 30.03 20.47 11.07
N ALA A 286 31.20 21.11 11.15
CA ALA A 286 32.05 21.05 12.35
C ALA A 286 31.35 21.54 13.65
N ALA A 287 30.32 22.38 13.53
CA ALA A 287 29.50 22.83 14.66
C ALA A 287 28.45 21.77 15.11
N GLY A 288 28.39 20.62 14.42
CA GLY A 288 27.43 19.54 14.71
C GLY A 288 26.06 19.73 14.04
N SER A 289 25.83 20.82 13.31
CA SER A 289 24.58 21.02 12.58
C SER A 289 24.51 20.10 11.36
N SER A 290 23.42 19.33 11.25
CA SER A 290 23.15 18.46 10.11
C SER A 290 22.97 19.26 8.82
N ARG A 291 23.52 18.73 7.73
CA ARG A 291 23.29 19.17 6.35
C ARG A 291 22.40 18.19 5.58
N GLY A 292 21.93 17.12 6.24
CA GLY A 292 21.13 16.07 5.66
C GLY A 292 21.91 14.87 5.15
N THR A 293 21.20 13.96 4.49
CA THR A 293 21.73 12.71 3.97
C THR A 293 21.65 12.74 2.44
N THR A 294 22.56 12.06 1.76
CA THR A 294 22.55 11.93 0.30
C THR A 294 22.92 10.49 -0.06
N VAL A 295 22.46 10.02 -1.22
CA VAL A 295 22.58 8.63 -1.66
C VAL A 295 23.48 8.54 -2.89
N THR A 296 24.42 7.58 -2.91
CA THR A 296 25.27 7.34 -4.09
C THR A 296 24.49 6.78 -5.27
N ASP A 297 24.84 7.24 -6.47
CA ASP A 297 24.30 6.75 -7.73
C ASP A 297 24.91 5.38 -8.15
N SER A 298 24.59 4.94 -9.36
CA SER A 298 25.12 3.70 -9.95
C SER A 298 26.64 3.67 -10.13
N ASP A 299 27.30 4.82 -10.14
CA ASP A 299 28.76 4.93 -10.18
C ASP A 299 29.38 5.02 -8.78
N GLY A 300 28.57 4.87 -7.72
CA GLY A 300 28.99 5.03 -6.34
C GLY A 300 29.32 6.48 -5.98
N LYS A 301 28.72 7.45 -6.68
CA LYS A 301 29.03 8.87 -6.54
C LYS A 301 27.87 9.68 -6.01
N ILE A 302 28.23 10.67 -5.20
CA ILE A 302 27.37 11.76 -4.78
C ILE A 302 27.87 13.03 -5.46
N ARG A 303 26.95 13.83 -5.99
CA ARG A 303 27.22 15.16 -6.54
C ARG A 303 26.31 16.15 -5.82
N THR A 304 26.90 17.02 -5.02
CA THR A 304 26.18 18.02 -4.22
C THR A 304 26.96 19.33 -4.18
N ALA A 305 26.49 20.31 -3.41
CA ALA A 305 27.21 21.55 -3.18
C ALA A 305 27.19 21.90 -1.69
N LEU A 306 28.34 22.32 -1.16
CA LEU A 306 28.51 22.67 0.26
C LEU A 306 29.24 24.01 0.38
N PRO A 307 28.98 24.81 1.43
CA PRO A 307 29.80 25.99 1.70
C PRO A 307 31.22 25.58 2.09
N ALA A 308 32.17 26.51 1.95
CA ALA A 308 33.54 26.26 2.39
C ALA A 308 33.60 26.03 3.90
N GLY A 309 34.33 25.00 4.34
CA GLY A 309 34.41 24.63 5.76
C GLY A 309 34.69 23.16 6.00
N GLU A 310 34.71 22.79 7.28
CA GLU A 310 34.95 21.42 7.76
C GLU A 310 33.62 20.69 7.99
N PHE A 311 33.55 19.45 7.50
CA PHE A 311 32.38 18.58 7.63
C PHE A 311 32.77 17.18 8.11
N THR A 312 31.82 16.51 8.76
CA THR A 312 31.87 15.08 9.06
C THR A 312 30.85 14.33 8.21
N LEU A 313 31.25 13.14 7.75
CA LEU A 313 30.45 12.24 6.94
C LEU A 313 30.29 10.92 7.69
N ASN A 314 29.05 10.52 7.98
CA ASN A 314 28.73 9.16 8.46
C ASN A 314 28.08 8.40 7.30
N GLY A 315 28.57 7.19 7.02
CA GLY A 315 28.14 6.42 5.86
C GLY A 315 27.53 5.08 6.25
N THR A 316 26.41 4.72 5.63
CA THR A 316 25.77 3.40 5.77
C THR A 316 25.33 2.84 4.42
N THR A 317 25.24 1.52 4.29
CA THR A 317 24.58 0.85 3.15
C THR A 317 23.97 -0.46 3.64
N ALA A 318 22.74 -0.78 3.22
CA ALA A 318 22.02 -1.99 3.62
C ALA A 318 22.02 -2.27 5.15
N GLY A 319 21.95 -1.23 5.99
CA GLY A 319 22.04 -1.35 7.46
C GLY A 319 23.46 -1.44 8.05
N ILE A 320 24.51 -1.33 7.22
CA ILE A 320 25.91 -1.53 7.60
C ILE A 320 26.67 -0.21 7.53
N SER A 321 27.30 0.18 8.64
CA SER A 321 28.23 1.31 8.67
C SER A 321 29.39 1.08 7.69
N LEU A 322 29.79 2.10 6.94
CA LEU A 322 30.88 2.02 5.95
C LEU A 322 32.27 2.28 6.54
N PHE A 323 32.34 2.90 7.71
CA PHE A 323 33.59 3.35 8.32
C PHE A 323 33.77 2.73 9.71
N SER A 324 35.02 2.39 10.07
CA SER A 324 35.35 1.84 11.40
C SER A 324 35.22 2.87 12.53
N ARG A 325 35.22 4.14 12.18
CA ARG A 325 34.89 5.27 13.06
C ARG A 325 33.51 5.78 12.65
N ASP A 326 32.79 6.36 13.60
CA ASP A 326 31.44 6.90 13.34
C ASP A 326 31.41 7.99 12.25
N SER A 327 32.54 8.61 11.90
CA SER A 327 32.59 9.56 10.77
C SER A 327 33.98 9.76 10.16
N VAL A 328 33.99 10.28 8.93
CA VAL A 328 35.16 10.77 8.19
C VAL A 328 35.09 12.29 8.09
N ARG A 329 36.22 12.99 8.23
CA ARG A 329 36.29 14.45 8.07
C ARG A 329 36.68 14.83 6.65
N VAL A 330 36.02 15.86 6.11
CA VAL A 330 36.35 16.47 4.81
C VAL A 330 36.38 17.99 4.93
N SER A 331 37.28 18.63 4.19
CA SER A 331 37.45 20.09 4.14
C SER A 331 37.08 20.58 2.75
N VAL A 332 36.02 21.38 2.65
CA VAL A 332 35.53 21.94 1.39
C VAL A 332 36.17 23.31 1.18
N ALA A 333 36.87 23.48 0.07
CA ALA A 333 37.45 24.75 -0.36
C ALA A 333 36.59 25.44 -1.43
N ALA A 334 36.92 26.71 -1.74
CA ALA A 334 36.34 27.40 -2.88
C ALA A 334 36.73 26.71 -4.20
N GLY A 335 35.76 26.45 -5.09
CA GLY A 335 35.98 25.75 -6.36
C GLY A 335 35.42 24.33 -6.35
N SER A 336 35.91 23.47 -7.25
CA SER A 336 35.50 22.06 -7.31
C SER A 336 36.26 21.24 -6.28
N ASN A 337 35.56 20.34 -5.58
CA ASN A 337 36.14 19.45 -4.58
C ASN A 337 35.78 18.00 -4.89
N ASP A 338 36.78 17.11 -4.87
CA ASP A 338 36.59 15.69 -5.09
C ASP A 338 37.15 14.91 -3.90
N PHE A 339 36.31 14.08 -3.28
CA PHE A 339 36.69 13.20 -2.17
C PHE A 339 36.50 11.74 -2.58
N ALA A 340 37.49 10.90 -2.28
CA ALA A 340 37.42 9.46 -2.46
C ALA A 340 37.37 8.78 -1.08
N LEU A 341 36.25 8.12 -0.80
CA LEU A 341 36.02 7.39 0.44
C LEU A 341 36.03 5.89 0.13
N VAL A 342 36.83 5.15 0.89
CA VAL A 342 36.90 3.70 0.80
C VAL A 342 36.25 3.12 2.05
N SER A 343 35.24 2.27 1.86
CA SER A 343 34.61 1.52 2.93
C SER A 343 35.63 0.59 3.60
N GLN A 344 35.60 0.55 4.94
CA GLN A 344 36.50 -0.26 5.77
C GLN A 344 35.81 -1.52 6.32
N THR A 345 34.49 -1.46 6.44
CA THR A 345 33.65 -2.44 7.14
C THR A 345 32.74 -3.18 6.19
N TYR A 346 32.16 -2.49 5.20
CA TYR A 346 31.36 -3.12 4.15
C TYR A 346 32.28 -3.80 3.13
N LYS A 347 32.20 -5.14 3.08
CA LYS A 347 32.99 -6.05 2.25
C LYS A 347 32.03 -6.96 1.49
N PRO A 348 31.41 -6.46 0.41
CA PRO A 348 30.33 -7.18 -0.23
C PRO A 348 30.82 -8.35 -1.09
N GLY A 349 30.05 -9.44 -1.11
CA GLY A 349 29.94 -10.34 -2.25
C GLY A 349 28.59 -10.14 -2.94
N ILE A 350 28.37 -10.85 -4.05
CA ILE A 350 27.09 -10.83 -4.78
C ILE A 350 26.38 -12.17 -4.57
N ALA A 351 25.12 -12.14 -4.13
CA ALA A 351 24.23 -13.27 -4.29
C ALA A 351 23.57 -13.19 -5.67
N ASP A 352 23.73 -14.23 -6.48
CA ASP A 352 23.03 -14.41 -7.76
C ASP A 352 22.03 -15.54 -7.63
N VAL A 353 20.77 -15.17 -7.35
CA VAL A 353 19.68 -16.09 -7.07
C VAL A 353 18.84 -16.29 -8.32
N VAL A 354 18.61 -17.56 -8.67
CA VAL A 354 17.69 -17.97 -9.74
C VAL A 354 16.65 -18.92 -9.15
N VAL A 355 15.38 -18.57 -9.30
CA VAL A 355 14.21 -19.30 -8.84
C VAL A 355 13.39 -19.76 -10.05
N THR A 356 13.06 -21.04 -10.07
CA THR A 356 12.18 -21.63 -11.09
C THR A 356 11.08 -22.46 -10.45
N ASP A 357 10.06 -22.81 -11.23
CA ASP A 357 9.17 -23.94 -10.90
C ASP A 357 9.93 -25.29 -11.03
N ASP A 358 9.20 -26.40 -10.83
CA ASP A 358 9.73 -27.77 -10.99
C ASP A 358 9.86 -28.24 -12.44
N GLN A 359 9.43 -27.41 -13.41
CA GLN A 359 9.64 -27.62 -14.85
C GLN A 359 10.79 -26.78 -15.41
N GLY A 360 11.40 -25.93 -14.59
CA GLY A 360 12.53 -25.08 -14.94
C GLY A 360 12.14 -23.73 -15.55
N ASN A 361 10.87 -23.34 -15.52
CA ASN A 361 10.44 -22.00 -15.95
C ASN A 361 10.67 -20.99 -14.83
N ALA A 362 11.03 -19.76 -15.20
CA ALA A 362 11.15 -18.67 -14.25
C ALA A 362 9.76 -18.31 -13.67
N ILE A 363 9.71 -18.09 -12.35
CA ILE A 363 8.48 -17.74 -11.63
C ILE A 363 8.71 -16.51 -10.75
N PRO A 364 7.68 -15.71 -10.47
CA PRO A 364 7.74 -14.71 -9.41
C PRO A 364 8.09 -15.36 -8.08
N ALA A 365 8.87 -14.68 -7.24
CA ALA A 365 9.29 -15.25 -5.96
C ALA A 365 9.60 -14.17 -4.93
N LYS A 366 9.47 -14.57 -3.65
CA LYS A 366 9.97 -13.83 -2.49
C LYS A 366 11.21 -14.53 -1.95
N VAL A 367 12.30 -13.78 -1.83
CA VAL A 367 13.57 -14.22 -1.24
C VAL A 367 13.85 -13.39 0.01
N GLU A 368 13.92 -14.03 1.17
CA GLU A 368 14.28 -13.38 2.43
C GLU A 368 15.71 -13.75 2.82
N PHE A 369 16.49 -12.77 3.23
CA PHE A 369 17.85 -12.97 3.74
C PHE A 369 17.92 -12.60 5.22
N ILE A 370 18.37 -13.52 6.06
CA ILE A 370 18.52 -13.32 7.50
C ILE A 370 19.98 -13.54 7.84
N GLY A 371 20.67 -12.49 8.29
CA GLY A 371 22.08 -12.58 8.67
C GLY A 371 22.25 -13.44 9.93
N SER A 372 23.23 -14.35 9.91
CA SER A 372 23.58 -15.22 11.04
C SER A 372 25.08 -15.17 11.35
N ASN A 373 25.50 -15.77 12.48
CA ASN A 373 26.91 -15.78 12.92
C ASN A 373 27.58 -14.39 12.92
N GLU A 374 26.95 -13.41 13.57
CA GLU A 374 27.39 -12.00 13.63
C GLU A 374 27.24 -11.20 12.32
N THR A 375 26.83 -11.85 11.22
CA THR A 375 26.47 -11.18 9.97
C THR A 375 25.18 -10.37 10.17
N PRO A 376 25.15 -9.06 9.89
CA PRO A 376 23.93 -8.28 9.99
C PRO A 376 22.89 -8.72 8.94
N THR A 377 21.61 -8.73 9.33
CA THR A 377 20.50 -8.83 8.38
C THR A 377 20.43 -7.55 7.55
N PRO A 378 20.29 -7.64 6.21
CA PRO A 378 20.26 -6.46 5.36
C PRO A 378 19.00 -5.60 5.61
N ASP A 379 19.15 -4.28 5.63
CA ASP A 379 18.04 -3.32 5.59
C ASP A 379 18.22 -2.42 4.34
N TRP A 380 17.69 -2.88 3.20
CA TRP A 380 17.89 -2.22 1.91
C TRP A 380 16.99 -0.99 1.72
N ALA A 381 15.75 -1.07 2.21
CA ALA A 381 14.69 -0.15 1.82
C ALA A 381 13.53 -0.12 2.85
N PRO A 382 12.72 0.95 2.89
CA PRO A 382 11.52 1.02 3.74
C PRO A 382 10.48 -0.05 3.37
N GLU A 383 9.43 -0.19 4.19
CA GLU A 383 8.32 -1.14 3.91
C GLU A 383 7.45 -0.73 2.70
N THR A 384 7.72 0.43 2.13
CA THR A 384 6.93 1.12 1.10
C THR A 384 7.51 0.96 -0.31
N SER A 385 8.69 0.35 -0.43
CA SER A 385 9.45 0.20 -1.66
C SER A 385 8.94 -0.95 -2.56
N GLU A 386 9.67 -1.23 -3.64
CA GLU A 386 9.28 -2.16 -4.69
C GLU A 386 10.00 -3.51 -4.56
N HIS A 387 11.07 -3.74 -5.32
CA HIS A 387 11.76 -5.03 -5.38
C HIS A 387 12.48 -5.39 -4.08
N PHE A 388 13.16 -4.45 -3.44
CA PHE A 388 13.81 -4.67 -2.15
C PHE A 388 12.99 -4.00 -1.07
N VAL A 389 12.64 -4.73 -0.02
CA VAL A 389 11.82 -4.25 1.10
C VAL A 389 12.42 -4.80 2.39
N LYS A 390 13.03 -3.96 3.23
CA LYS A 390 13.83 -4.44 4.39
C LYS A 390 14.87 -5.47 3.96
N ASN A 391 14.69 -6.72 4.39
CA ASN A 391 15.53 -7.87 4.10
C ASN A 391 14.95 -8.82 3.03
N LEU A 392 13.87 -8.40 2.36
CA LEU A 392 13.21 -9.14 1.29
C LEU A 392 13.63 -8.63 -0.08
N ALA A 393 13.72 -9.57 -1.03
CA ALA A 393 13.77 -9.32 -2.46
C ALA A 393 12.57 -10.00 -3.13
N TYR A 394 11.71 -9.19 -3.76
CA TYR A 394 10.63 -9.62 -4.65
C TYR A 394 11.10 -9.57 -6.09
N THR A 395 10.91 -10.68 -6.80
CA THR A 395 11.26 -10.81 -8.22
C THR A 395 10.05 -11.26 -9.02
N GLU A 396 9.86 -10.64 -10.18
CA GLU A 396 8.81 -10.96 -11.16
C GLU A 396 9.22 -12.11 -12.10
N ASN A 397 10.52 -12.45 -12.14
CA ASN A 397 11.10 -13.35 -13.13
C ASN A 397 12.09 -14.36 -12.53
N GLY A 398 12.02 -14.56 -11.22
CA GLY A 398 12.85 -15.50 -10.48
C GLY A 398 14.31 -15.11 -10.39
N LYS A 399 14.73 -13.90 -10.78
CA LYS A 399 16.14 -13.48 -10.71
C LYS A 399 16.33 -12.37 -9.70
N VAL A 400 17.32 -12.54 -8.83
CA VAL A 400 17.77 -11.52 -7.88
C VAL A 400 19.29 -11.50 -7.89
N GLN A 401 19.87 -10.36 -8.26
CA GLN A 401 21.30 -10.11 -8.08
C GLN A 401 21.47 -8.99 -7.06
N VAL A 402 22.03 -9.30 -5.89
CA VAL A 402 22.09 -8.35 -4.78
C VAL A 402 23.44 -8.37 -4.06
N PRO A 403 24.05 -7.20 -3.77
CA PRO A 403 25.24 -7.15 -2.96
C PRO A 403 24.90 -7.36 -1.48
N LEU A 404 25.60 -8.31 -0.85
CA LEU A 404 25.46 -8.67 0.55
C LEU A 404 26.81 -8.57 1.24
N GLN A 405 26.81 -8.18 2.52
CA GLN A 405 28.01 -8.25 3.33
C GLN A 405 28.54 -9.68 3.40
N SER A 406 29.86 -9.85 3.31
CA SER A 406 30.45 -11.18 3.48
C SER A 406 30.08 -11.79 4.83
N GLY A 407 29.63 -13.04 4.84
CA GLY A 407 29.11 -13.69 6.02
C GLY A 407 28.13 -14.81 5.70
N ASP A 408 27.46 -15.30 6.73
CA ASP A 408 26.47 -16.36 6.65
C ASP A 408 25.05 -15.80 6.69
N TYR A 409 24.18 -16.35 5.86
CA TYR A 409 22.76 -16.01 5.81
C TYR A 409 21.91 -17.29 5.85
N ASP A 410 20.87 -17.29 6.66
CA ASP A 410 19.72 -18.17 6.45
C ASP A 410 18.83 -17.50 5.38
N VAL A 411 18.41 -18.27 4.37
CA VAL A 411 17.66 -17.77 3.21
C VAL A 411 16.38 -18.58 3.04
N ILE A 412 15.27 -17.86 2.89
CA ILE A 412 13.95 -18.43 2.61
C ILE A 412 13.52 -18.02 1.21
N VAL A 413 13.17 -18.98 0.34
CA VAL A 413 12.63 -18.71 -1.00
C VAL A 413 11.25 -19.33 -1.12
N SER A 414 10.27 -18.54 -1.55
CA SER A 414 8.85 -18.98 -1.60
C SER A 414 8.08 -18.39 -2.78
N HIS A 415 7.01 -19.10 -3.18
CA HIS A 415 6.03 -18.68 -4.19
C HIS A 415 4.59 -19.08 -3.78
N GLY A 416 4.12 -18.52 -2.67
CA GLY A 416 2.76 -18.76 -2.15
C GLY A 416 2.48 -20.18 -1.63
N ALA A 417 1.22 -20.41 -1.27
CA ALA A 417 0.80 -21.64 -0.60
C ALA A 417 0.63 -22.86 -1.52
N GLU A 418 0.75 -22.70 -2.84
CA GLU A 418 0.73 -23.85 -3.74
C GLU A 418 2.09 -24.55 -3.86
N HIS A 419 3.16 -23.84 -3.48
CA HIS A 419 4.53 -24.27 -3.67
C HIS A 419 5.19 -24.58 -2.33
N ASP A 420 6.06 -25.59 -2.35
CA ASP A 420 7.03 -25.80 -1.28
C ASP A 420 7.97 -24.58 -1.21
N ALA A 421 8.42 -24.24 0.00
CA ALA A 421 9.44 -23.22 0.23
C ALA A 421 10.81 -23.87 0.41
N GLU A 422 11.85 -23.18 -0.03
CA GLU A 422 13.25 -23.58 0.20
C GLU A 422 13.79 -22.84 1.43
N PHE A 423 14.36 -23.60 2.37
CA PHE A 423 15.06 -23.09 3.54
C PHE A 423 16.51 -23.51 3.46
N THR A 424 17.40 -22.57 3.21
CA THR A 424 18.80 -22.88 2.91
C THR A 424 19.76 -21.91 3.58
N ARG A 425 21.05 -22.21 3.49
CA ARG A 425 22.12 -21.35 3.97
C ARG A 425 23.00 -20.91 2.83
N LEU A 426 23.37 -19.64 2.86
CA LEU A 426 24.21 -19.03 1.85
C LEU A 426 25.42 -18.37 2.53
N HIS A 427 26.62 -18.80 2.14
CA HIS A 427 27.86 -18.13 2.54
C HIS A 427 28.30 -17.15 1.45
N ILE A 428 28.43 -15.88 1.80
CA ILE A 428 28.88 -14.82 0.91
C ILE A 428 30.35 -14.53 1.17
N GLU A 429 31.19 -14.77 0.16
CA GLU A 429 32.60 -14.38 0.18
C GLU A 429 32.79 -12.97 -0.38
N ALA A 430 33.62 -12.17 0.28
CA ALA A 430 33.91 -10.81 -0.17
C ALA A 430 34.50 -10.79 -1.59
N GLY A 431 33.92 -9.96 -2.47
CA GLY A 431 34.36 -9.74 -3.85
C GLY A 431 33.92 -10.82 -4.84
N GLN A 432 33.37 -11.95 -4.38
CA GLN A 432 32.93 -13.07 -5.21
C GLN A 432 31.44 -12.98 -5.54
N THR A 433 31.00 -13.79 -6.49
CA THR A 433 29.59 -14.07 -6.75
C THR A 433 29.28 -15.48 -6.26
N THR A 434 28.24 -15.62 -5.46
CA THR A 434 27.73 -16.90 -4.96
C THR A 434 26.40 -17.18 -5.65
N ASP A 435 26.35 -18.27 -6.42
CA ASP A 435 25.14 -18.70 -7.11
C ASP A 435 24.22 -19.47 -6.15
N LEU A 436 22.93 -19.15 -6.15
CA LEU A 436 21.88 -19.93 -5.50
C LEU A 436 20.79 -20.26 -6.53
N LYS A 437 20.62 -21.54 -6.85
CA LYS A 437 19.59 -22.01 -7.77
C LYS A 437 18.54 -22.79 -6.99
N VAL A 438 17.31 -22.33 -7.03
CA VAL A 438 16.17 -22.92 -6.33
C VAL A 438 15.11 -23.30 -7.34
N SER A 439 14.59 -24.52 -7.22
CA SER A 439 13.41 -24.97 -7.95
C SER A 439 12.33 -25.25 -6.92
N LEU A 440 11.25 -24.47 -6.97
CA LEU A 440 10.13 -24.59 -6.04
C LEU A 440 9.13 -25.60 -6.62
N LYS A 441 8.84 -26.64 -5.84
CA LYS A 441 7.91 -27.69 -6.24
C LYS A 441 6.47 -27.22 -6.09
N HIS A 442 5.66 -27.37 -7.14
CA HIS A 442 4.21 -27.17 -7.06
C HIS A 442 3.55 -28.37 -6.36
N SER A 443 3.45 -28.30 -5.04
CA SER A 443 3.15 -29.47 -4.21
C SER A 443 1.66 -29.59 -3.83
N VAL A 444 0.92 -28.49 -3.94
CA VAL A 444 -0.52 -28.41 -3.75
C VAL A 444 -1.17 -28.19 -5.11
N GLN A 445 -2.14 -29.02 -5.45
CA GLN A 445 -2.82 -28.99 -6.74
C GLN A 445 -4.24 -28.44 -6.57
N THR A 446 -4.57 -27.38 -7.29
CA THR A 446 -5.81 -26.59 -7.16
C THR A 446 -6.67 -26.54 -8.44
N PRO A 447 -6.80 -27.64 -9.22
CA PRO A 447 -7.44 -27.57 -10.53
C PRO A 447 -8.90 -27.09 -10.44
N GLY A 448 -9.26 -26.13 -11.29
CA GLY A 448 -10.54 -25.45 -11.33
C GLY A 448 -10.72 -24.41 -10.23
N TRP A 449 -9.64 -23.95 -9.59
CA TRP A 449 -9.69 -22.94 -8.53
C TRP A 449 -8.57 -21.91 -8.68
N ILE A 450 -8.92 -20.63 -8.58
CA ILE A 450 -8.00 -19.49 -8.68
C ILE A 450 -7.75 -18.89 -7.29
N SER A 451 -6.48 -18.66 -6.97
CA SER A 451 -6.01 -17.94 -5.77
C SER A 451 -6.28 -16.44 -5.89
N ALA A 452 -7.03 -15.86 -4.96
CA ALA A 452 -7.40 -14.45 -5.01
C ALA A 452 -7.28 -13.71 -3.67
N ASP A 453 -6.97 -12.42 -3.75
CA ASP A 453 -7.03 -11.46 -2.64
C ASP A 453 -7.80 -10.21 -3.10
N PHE A 454 -8.97 -9.97 -2.52
CA PHE A 454 -9.88 -8.91 -2.96
C PHE A 454 -9.61 -7.56 -2.30
N HIS A 455 -8.71 -7.46 -1.32
CA HIS A 455 -8.61 -6.26 -0.49
C HIS A 455 -7.15 -5.87 -0.24
N SER A 456 -6.67 -4.90 -1.00
CA SER A 456 -5.32 -4.36 -0.85
C SER A 456 -5.26 -2.88 -1.20
N HIS A 457 -4.35 -2.16 -0.52
CA HIS A 457 -4.14 -0.74 -0.67
C HIS A 457 -2.69 -0.41 -0.99
N SER A 458 -2.51 0.74 -1.64
CA SER A 458 -1.21 1.37 -1.82
C SER A 458 -1.35 2.90 -1.74
N SER A 459 -0.29 3.64 -2.05
CA SER A 459 -0.24 5.12 -2.01
C SER A 459 -1.46 5.84 -2.60
N PRO A 460 -2.08 5.42 -3.72
CA PRO A 460 -3.27 6.10 -4.26
C PRO A 460 -4.47 6.16 -3.29
N SER A 461 -4.55 5.25 -2.31
CA SER A 461 -5.55 5.28 -1.23
C SER A 461 -5.38 6.49 -0.30
N GLY A 462 -4.13 6.90 -0.05
CA GLY A 462 -3.78 8.06 0.76
C GLY A 462 -3.74 7.87 2.27
N ASP A 463 -4.01 6.66 2.76
CA ASP A 463 -3.95 6.31 4.18
C ASP A 463 -2.66 5.52 4.53
N ASN A 464 -1.93 5.11 3.49
CA ASN A 464 -0.60 4.51 3.49
C ASN A 464 0.21 5.11 2.33
N THR A 465 1.48 4.69 2.22
CA THR A 465 2.41 5.17 1.19
C THR A 465 3.12 4.02 0.47
N GLY A 466 2.56 2.80 0.47
CA GLY A 466 3.14 1.68 -0.25
C GLY A 466 3.21 1.94 -1.76
N SER A 467 4.31 1.59 -2.43
CA SER A 467 4.36 1.63 -3.90
C SER A 467 3.37 0.62 -4.46
N GLN A 468 2.49 1.07 -5.37
CA GLN A 468 1.53 0.21 -6.06
C GLN A 468 2.24 -0.86 -6.90
N ARG A 469 3.41 -0.54 -7.48
CA ARG A 469 4.25 -1.53 -8.16
C ARG A 469 4.77 -2.59 -7.19
N GLY A 470 5.22 -2.17 -6.00
CA GLY A 470 5.65 -3.09 -4.95
C GLY A 470 4.51 -4.00 -4.48
N ARG A 471 3.27 -3.51 -4.45
CA ARG A 471 2.08 -4.32 -4.16
C ARG A 471 1.89 -5.43 -5.19
N VAL A 472 1.95 -5.08 -6.49
CA VAL A 472 1.82 -6.07 -7.58
C VAL A 472 2.92 -7.14 -7.51
N LEU A 473 4.16 -6.76 -7.20
CA LEU A 473 5.26 -7.71 -6.97
C LEU A 473 4.97 -8.66 -5.80
N ASN A 474 4.47 -8.14 -4.68
CA ASN A 474 4.15 -8.96 -3.51
C ASN A 474 2.99 -9.93 -3.79
N LEU A 475 1.92 -9.49 -4.47
CA LEU A 475 0.81 -10.37 -4.87
C LEU A 475 1.29 -11.52 -5.76
N ALA A 476 2.06 -11.21 -6.80
CA ALA A 476 2.58 -12.23 -7.72
C ALA A 476 3.57 -13.19 -7.02
N ALA A 477 4.47 -12.66 -6.18
CA ALA A 477 5.41 -13.47 -5.42
C ALA A 477 4.71 -14.43 -4.43
N GLU A 478 3.50 -14.11 -3.97
CA GLU A 478 2.70 -14.95 -3.07
C GLU A 478 1.73 -15.90 -3.79
N ASN A 479 1.87 -16.02 -5.12
CA ASN A 479 0.98 -16.79 -5.99
C ASN A 479 -0.50 -16.40 -5.77
N ILE A 480 -0.78 -15.09 -5.81
CA ILE A 480 -2.14 -14.58 -6.05
C ILE A 480 -2.31 -14.44 -7.55
N GLU A 481 -3.34 -15.09 -8.08
CA GLU A 481 -3.63 -15.21 -9.51
C GLU A 481 -4.69 -14.21 -9.97
N PHE A 482 -5.56 -13.75 -9.07
CA PHE A 482 -6.53 -12.68 -9.32
C PHE A 482 -6.59 -11.68 -8.16
N ALA A 483 -6.39 -10.40 -8.47
CA ALA A 483 -6.52 -9.33 -7.48
C ALA A 483 -7.18 -8.07 -8.08
N PRO A 484 -8.40 -7.69 -7.68
CA PRO A 484 -8.93 -6.37 -7.98
C PRO A 484 -8.11 -5.27 -7.29
N CYS A 485 -8.01 -4.09 -7.91
CA CYS A 485 -7.33 -2.94 -7.31
C CYS A 485 -8.34 -2.11 -6.50
N THR A 486 -8.31 -2.21 -5.17
CA THR A 486 -9.34 -1.64 -4.28
C THR A 486 -8.84 -0.45 -3.48
N GLU A 487 -8.27 0.55 -4.14
CA GLU A 487 -7.80 1.77 -3.47
C GLU A 487 -8.96 2.54 -2.82
N HIS A 488 -8.70 3.20 -1.69
CA HIS A 488 -9.71 3.97 -0.97
C HIS A 488 -10.25 5.13 -1.81
N ASN A 489 -11.57 5.18 -1.96
CA ASN A 489 -12.32 6.26 -2.56
C ASN A 489 -11.83 6.68 -3.96
N ARG A 490 -11.16 5.77 -4.68
CA ARG A 490 -10.61 6.03 -6.02
C ARG A 490 -10.69 4.76 -6.87
N ILE A 491 -11.32 4.86 -8.04
CA ILE A 491 -11.28 3.74 -9.00
C ILE A 491 -9.86 3.65 -9.58
N SER A 492 -9.21 2.50 -9.37
CA SER A 492 -7.81 2.26 -9.75
C SER A 492 -7.65 0.91 -10.46
N THR A 493 -6.46 0.60 -10.97
CA THR A 493 -6.12 -0.68 -11.63
C THR A 493 -4.64 -1.02 -11.47
N TYR A 494 -4.30 -2.30 -11.50
CA TYR A 494 -2.91 -2.79 -11.54
C TYR A 494 -2.38 -3.05 -12.96
N ASP A 495 -3.19 -2.87 -14.01
CA ASP A 495 -2.87 -3.26 -15.40
C ASP A 495 -1.51 -2.75 -15.89
N GLU A 496 -1.23 -1.47 -15.66
CA GLU A 496 0.00 -0.81 -16.13
C GLU A 496 1.24 -1.40 -15.44
N HIS A 497 1.13 -1.72 -14.14
CA HIS A 497 2.20 -2.35 -13.37
C HIS A 497 2.42 -3.81 -13.78
N ILE A 498 1.35 -4.59 -13.94
CA ILE A 498 1.42 -5.99 -14.39
C ILE A 498 2.06 -6.07 -15.77
N ALA A 499 1.66 -5.20 -16.70
CA ALA A 499 2.26 -5.15 -18.03
C ALA A 499 3.75 -4.77 -17.99
N ALA A 500 4.11 -3.76 -17.20
CA ALA A 500 5.49 -3.30 -17.09
C ALA A 500 6.43 -4.33 -16.45
N LEU A 501 5.91 -5.18 -15.57
CA LEU A 501 6.65 -6.27 -14.91
C LEU A 501 6.59 -7.60 -15.70
N GLY A 502 5.80 -7.67 -16.78
CA GLY A 502 5.63 -8.91 -17.54
C GLY A 502 4.84 -10.00 -16.79
N LEU A 503 4.02 -9.62 -15.82
CA LEU A 503 3.33 -10.53 -14.89
C LEU A 503 1.98 -11.06 -15.39
N LYS A 504 1.56 -10.72 -16.62
CA LYS A 504 0.29 -11.21 -17.21
C LYS A 504 0.08 -12.73 -17.12
N PRO A 505 1.12 -13.59 -17.26
CA PRO A 505 0.95 -15.03 -17.09
C PRO A 505 0.63 -15.47 -15.66
N PHE A 506 0.88 -14.62 -14.65
CA PHE A 506 0.84 -14.99 -13.23
C PHE A 506 -0.25 -14.25 -12.44
N LEU A 507 -0.73 -13.10 -12.91
CA LEU A 507 -1.69 -12.28 -12.19
C LEU A 507 -2.65 -11.57 -13.15
N ALA A 508 -3.94 -11.83 -12.97
CA ALA A 508 -5.04 -11.07 -13.51
C ALA A 508 -5.52 -10.00 -12.52
N THR A 509 -6.08 -8.93 -13.06
CA THR A 509 -6.64 -7.83 -12.26
C THR A 509 -7.89 -7.28 -12.92
N VAL A 510 -8.59 -6.43 -12.18
CA VAL A 510 -9.68 -5.62 -12.70
C VAL A 510 -9.75 -4.32 -11.91
N SER A 511 -10.28 -3.26 -12.55
CA SER A 511 -10.48 -1.99 -11.87
C SER A 511 -11.55 -2.10 -10.80
N GLY A 512 -11.25 -1.55 -9.63
CA GLY A 512 -12.17 -1.54 -8.49
C GLY A 512 -11.89 -0.34 -7.59
N MET A 513 -12.54 -0.35 -6.42
CA MET A 513 -12.26 0.57 -5.33
C MET A 513 -12.69 -0.05 -4.01
N GLU A 514 -12.15 0.47 -2.92
CA GLU A 514 -12.85 0.44 -1.64
C GLU A 514 -13.53 1.79 -1.41
N LEU A 515 -14.86 1.83 -1.29
CA LEU A 515 -15.56 3.04 -0.90
C LEU A 515 -15.68 3.08 0.63
N THR A 516 -14.97 4.04 1.23
CA THR A 516 -14.77 4.18 2.67
C THR A 516 -15.42 5.45 3.19
N GLY A 517 -16.60 5.28 3.79
CA GLY A 517 -17.42 6.32 4.40
C GLY A 517 -17.35 6.32 5.93
N GLN A 518 -18.35 6.93 6.57
CA GLN A 518 -18.57 6.83 8.02
C GLN A 518 -19.97 6.27 8.26
N PRO A 519 -20.26 5.64 9.42
CA PRO A 519 -19.35 5.35 10.53
C PRO A 519 -18.48 4.10 10.29
N LEU A 520 -17.29 4.07 10.90
CA LEU A 520 -16.39 2.90 10.89
C LEU A 520 -16.63 1.96 12.08
N PRO A 521 -16.49 0.63 11.91
CA PRO A 521 -16.04 -0.07 10.70
C PRO A 521 -17.17 -0.48 9.73
N LEU A 522 -18.39 0.07 9.86
CA LEU A 522 -19.53 -0.37 9.04
C LEU A 522 -19.43 0.02 7.57
N ASN A 523 -18.92 1.20 7.28
CA ASN A 523 -19.11 1.82 5.97
C ASN A 523 -17.88 1.69 5.05
N HIS A 524 -17.42 0.46 4.85
CA HIS A 524 -16.33 0.07 3.96
C HIS A 524 -16.81 -1.01 2.99
N GLN A 525 -16.75 -0.74 1.69
CA GLN A 525 -17.15 -1.72 0.68
C GLN A 525 -16.15 -1.79 -0.47
N ASN A 526 -15.60 -2.98 -0.72
CA ASN A 526 -14.93 -3.26 -1.97
C ASN A 526 -15.96 -3.47 -3.07
N THR A 527 -15.66 -2.92 -4.25
CA THR A 527 -16.50 -3.15 -5.43
C THR A 527 -15.70 -3.20 -6.71
N PHE A 528 -15.99 -4.20 -7.55
CA PHE A 528 -15.33 -4.46 -8.82
C PHE A 528 -16.16 -5.40 -9.72
N PRO A 529 -16.07 -5.31 -11.05
CA PRO A 529 -15.41 -4.25 -11.81
C PRO A 529 -16.12 -2.89 -11.67
N LEU A 530 -15.35 -1.81 -11.75
CA LEU A 530 -15.85 -0.44 -11.94
C LEU A 530 -15.21 0.22 -13.16
N ILE A 531 -15.90 1.17 -13.79
CA ILE A 531 -15.38 1.90 -14.96
C ILE A 531 -14.42 3.01 -14.50
N ARG A 532 -13.11 2.76 -14.65
CA ARG A 532 -12.08 3.77 -14.38
C ARG A 532 -12.12 4.90 -15.42
N LYS A 533 -12.18 6.14 -14.93
CA LYS A 533 -11.99 7.38 -15.71
C LYS A 533 -10.69 8.05 -15.26
N PRO A 534 -9.55 7.68 -15.86
CA PRO A 534 -8.24 8.18 -15.42
C PRO A 534 -8.18 9.71 -15.48
N ARG A 535 -7.38 10.31 -14.59
CA ARG A 535 -7.13 11.76 -14.53
C ARG A 535 -8.41 12.58 -14.30
N THR A 536 -9.40 12.00 -13.62
CA THR A 536 -10.58 12.68 -13.08
C THR A 536 -10.64 12.47 -11.56
N GLN A 537 -11.41 13.30 -10.85
CA GLN A 537 -11.58 13.16 -9.40
C GLN A 537 -11.97 11.72 -9.04
N ASP A 538 -11.28 11.14 -8.06
CA ASP A 538 -11.56 9.78 -7.54
C ASP A 538 -11.53 8.67 -8.62
N GLY A 539 -10.83 8.90 -9.73
CA GLY A 539 -10.81 7.96 -10.86
C GLY A 539 -12.19 7.81 -11.53
N GLY A 540 -13.10 8.75 -11.29
CA GLY A 540 -14.50 8.68 -11.72
C GLY A 540 -15.42 7.90 -10.78
N GLY A 541 -14.97 7.63 -9.54
CA GLY A 541 -15.75 6.89 -8.54
C GLY A 541 -16.90 7.65 -7.90
N PRO A 542 -17.84 6.93 -7.24
CA PRO A 542 -18.88 7.53 -6.41
C PRO A 542 -18.29 8.24 -5.19
N VAL A 543 -19.05 9.20 -4.64
CA VAL A 543 -18.76 9.83 -3.35
C VAL A 543 -19.33 9.00 -2.19
N THR A 544 -18.80 9.21 -0.99
CA THR A 544 -19.24 8.52 0.23
C THR A 544 -20.57 9.09 0.79
N ASP A 545 -21.19 8.37 1.72
CA ASP A 545 -22.38 8.82 2.48
C ASP A 545 -22.22 8.44 3.96
N ASP A 546 -22.85 9.16 4.89
CA ASP A 546 -22.84 8.78 6.31
C ASP A 546 -23.83 7.63 6.61
N SER A 547 -24.73 7.34 5.67
CA SER A 547 -25.65 6.20 5.73
C SER A 547 -25.06 5.00 4.98
N PRO A 548 -24.70 3.90 5.66
CA PRO A 548 -24.20 2.68 4.99
C PRO A 548 -25.17 2.15 3.93
N GLU A 549 -26.48 2.23 4.18
CA GLU A 549 -27.52 1.80 3.24
C GLU A 549 -27.54 2.68 1.98
N THR A 550 -27.44 4.01 2.13
CA THR A 550 -27.43 4.93 0.99
C THR A 550 -26.16 4.79 0.17
N GLN A 551 -25.02 4.54 0.84
CA GLN A 551 -23.75 4.26 0.17
C GLN A 551 -23.82 2.96 -0.65
N MET A 552 -24.33 1.88 -0.05
CA MET A 552 -24.51 0.59 -0.72
C MET A 552 -25.45 0.69 -1.94
N GLU A 553 -26.59 1.37 -1.78
CA GLU A 553 -27.53 1.65 -2.88
C GLU A 553 -26.87 2.47 -4.00
N ARG A 554 -26.02 3.44 -3.65
CA ARG A 554 -25.26 4.24 -4.63
C ARG A 554 -24.28 3.38 -5.42
N ILE A 555 -23.53 2.49 -4.77
CA ILE A 555 -22.60 1.56 -5.43
C ILE A 555 -23.36 0.66 -6.40
N ALA A 556 -24.47 0.05 -5.96
CA ALA A 556 -25.29 -0.82 -6.80
C ALA A 556 -25.80 -0.13 -8.07
N LEU A 557 -26.18 1.15 -7.95
CA LEU A 557 -26.67 1.95 -9.06
C LEU A 557 -25.55 2.57 -9.92
N TRP A 558 -24.30 2.54 -9.46
CA TRP A 558 -23.17 3.16 -10.15
C TRP A 558 -22.85 2.47 -11.48
N ASP A 559 -22.24 3.22 -12.40
CA ASP A 559 -21.89 2.78 -13.76
C ASP A 559 -23.10 2.17 -14.52
N ASP A 560 -24.22 2.89 -14.50
CA ASP A 560 -25.48 2.48 -15.16
C ASP A 560 -25.96 1.09 -14.71
N ARG A 561 -25.86 0.82 -13.40
CA ARG A 561 -26.24 -0.48 -12.79
C ARG A 561 -25.47 -1.65 -13.40
N SER A 562 -24.20 -1.45 -13.78
CA SER A 562 -23.35 -2.55 -14.25
C SER A 562 -23.29 -3.68 -13.22
N GLU A 563 -23.17 -4.92 -13.69
CA GLU A 563 -22.85 -6.06 -12.83
C GLU A 563 -21.48 -5.84 -12.18
N LYS A 564 -21.39 -6.16 -10.89
CA LYS A 564 -20.19 -5.98 -10.06
C LYS A 564 -20.37 -6.75 -8.75
N LEU A 565 -19.27 -7.23 -8.20
CA LEU A 565 -19.23 -7.71 -6.83
C LEU A 565 -19.27 -6.51 -5.87
N ILE A 566 -20.09 -6.60 -4.83
CA ILE A 566 -20.13 -5.67 -3.71
C ILE A 566 -19.83 -6.47 -2.44
N GLN A 567 -18.60 -6.31 -1.95
CA GLN A 567 -18.12 -6.93 -0.72
C GLN A 567 -18.26 -5.96 0.44
N GLN A 568 -18.79 -6.44 1.56
CA GLN A 568 -18.72 -5.72 2.83
C GLN A 568 -17.40 -6.06 3.56
N ASN A 569 -16.60 -5.03 3.85
CA ASN A 569 -15.28 -5.21 4.45
C ASN A 569 -15.35 -5.20 5.97
N HIS A 570 -14.59 -6.09 6.57
CA HIS A 570 -14.31 -6.33 8.00
C HIS A 570 -15.33 -5.74 9.00
N PRO A 571 -16.64 -6.05 8.87
CA PRO A 571 -17.66 -5.35 9.63
C PRO A 571 -17.69 -5.82 11.09
N ASP A 572 -18.27 -4.99 11.96
CA ASP A 572 -18.93 -5.54 13.15
C ASP A 572 -20.31 -6.05 12.72
N ILE A 573 -20.43 -7.37 12.57
CA ILE A 573 -21.67 -8.03 12.11
C ILE A 573 -22.86 -7.69 13.01
N GLY A 574 -22.65 -7.55 14.33
CA GLY A 574 -23.72 -7.20 15.24
C GLY A 574 -24.26 -5.79 14.99
N TRP A 575 -23.35 -4.85 14.78
CA TRP A 575 -23.71 -3.49 14.40
C TRP A 575 -24.43 -3.45 13.04
N LEU A 576 -23.93 -4.21 12.07
CA LEU A 576 -24.48 -4.20 10.70
C LEU A 576 -25.88 -4.84 10.61
N PHE A 577 -26.09 -5.99 11.25
CA PHE A 577 -27.30 -6.80 11.07
C PHE A 577 -28.36 -6.62 12.15
N TYR A 578 -27.97 -6.16 13.34
CA TYR A 578 -28.83 -6.24 14.51
C TYR A 578 -28.78 -5.02 15.41
N ASP A 579 -28.06 -3.93 15.10
CA ASP A 579 -27.97 -2.77 16.00
C ASP A 579 -27.70 -1.47 15.22
N LYS A 580 -28.62 -1.10 14.31
CA LYS A 580 -28.49 0.03 13.39
C LYS A 580 -28.07 1.33 14.09
N ASN A 581 -28.63 1.60 15.27
CA ASN A 581 -28.34 2.82 16.03
C ASN A 581 -27.08 2.72 16.92
N GLY A 582 -26.49 1.52 17.05
CA GLY A 582 -25.28 1.26 17.83
C GLY A 582 -25.45 1.45 19.33
N ASP A 583 -26.66 1.26 19.86
CA ASP A 583 -26.99 1.45 21.27
C ASP A 583 -26.82 0.18 22.13
N GLY A 584 -26.39 -0.93 21.50
CA GLY A 584 -26.20 -2.22 22.14
C GLY A 584 -27.50 -3.01 22.34
N LYS A 585 -28.61 -2.62 21.69
CA LYS A 585 -29.88 -3.35 21.72
C LYS A 585 -30.25 -3.84 20.32
N PRO A 586 -30.80 -5.07 20.24
CA PRO A 586 -31.23 -5.60 18.96
C PRO A 586 -32.31 -4.76 18.26
N ASP A 587 -32.10 -4.45 16.99
CA ASP A 587 -33.06 -3.86 16.06
C ASP A 587 -32.95 -4.52 14.66
N GLU A 588 -33.49 -3.86 13.62
CA GLU A 588 -33.53 -4.38 12.24
C GLU A 588 -32.20 -4.28 11.48
N GLY A 589 -31.16 -3.68 12.08
CA GLY A 589 -29.89 -3.43 11.43
C GLY A 589 -30.02 -2.55 10.17
N HIS A 590 -29.01 -2.63 9.30
CA HIS A 590 -29.00 -1.97 8.00
C HIS A 590 -29.70 -2.80 6.92
N SER A 591 -30.96 -3.18 7.17
CA SER A 591 -31.68 -4.18 6.38
C SER A 591 -31.82 -3.88 4.89
N ARG A 592 -31.74 -2.60 4.47
CA ARG A 592 -31.74 -2.25 3.04
C ARG A 592 -30.46 -2.67 2.31
N SER A 593 -29.36 -2.85 3.04
CA SER A 593 -28.08 -3.30 2.47
C SER A 593 -28.02 -4.81 2.24
N PHE A 594 -28.85 -5.61 2.93
CA PHE A 594 -28.69 -7.07 2.99
C PHE A 594 -28.82 -7.76 1.64
N THR A 595 -29.67 -7.25 0.74
CA THR A 595 -29.87 -7.81 -0.60
C THR A 595 -28.94 -7.21 -1.65
N ILE A 596 -28.06 -6.30 -1.25
CA ILE A 596 -27.10 -5.61 -2.14
C ILE A 596 -25.69 -6.17 -1.94
N MET A 597 -25.37 -6.64 -0.74
CA MET A 597 -24.08 -7.27 -0.44
C MET A 597 -24.04 -8.68 -1.02
N ASP A 598 -22.99 -8.99 -1.77
CA ASP A 598 -22.76 -10.33 -2.33
C ASP A 598 -21.96 -11.21 -1.38
N VAL A 599 -20.89 -10.64 -0.80
CA VAL A 599 -19.96 -11.32 0.09
C VAL A 599 -19.53 -10.43 1.26
N MET A 600 -18.97 -11.04 2.30
CA MET A 600 -18.55 -10.32 3.52
C MET A 600 -17.26 -10.89 4.09
N GLU A 601 -16.36 -10.02 4.53
CA GLU A 601 -15.14 -10.46 5.23
C GLU A 601 -15.45 -11.03 6.61
N ILE A 602 -14.93 -12.24 6.88
CA ILE A 602 -15.17 -12.95 8.15
C ILE A 602 -13.89 -13.21 8.96
N HIS A 603 -12.70 -12.85 8.46
CA HIS A 603 -11.43 -13.08 9.16
C HIS A 603 -11.39 -12.32 10.52
N PRO A 604 -10.56 -12.70 11.52
CA PRO A 604 -9.42 -13.63 11.43
C PRO A 604 -9.85 -15.09 11.30
N ILE A 605 -9.30 -15.78 10.30
CA ILE A 605 -9.78 -17.10 9.88
C ILE A 605 -9.56 -18.21 10.91
N ASP A 606 -8.45 -18.15 11.65
CA ASP A 606 -8.07 -19.16 12.65
C ASP A 606 -9.00 -19.23 13.86
N ARG A 607 -9.84 -18.19 14.06
CA ARG A 607 -10.85 -18.15 15.13
C ARG A 607 -11.96 -19.18 14.95
N ILE A 608 -12.07 -19.82 13.78
CA ILE A 608 -12.97 -20.96 13.56
C ILE A 608 -12.57 -22.20 14.37
N LEU A 609 -11.31 -22.31 14.80
CA LEU A 609 -10.85 -23.46 15.57
C LEU A 609 -11.37 -23.42 17.01
N THR A 610 -11.51 -22.23 17.60
CA THR A 610 -12.00 -22.05 18.98
C THR A 610 -13.46 -21.61 19.05
N ARG A 611 -13.93 -20.80 18.08
CA ARG A 611 -15.26 -20.15 17.98
C ARG A 611 -15.75 -19.52 19.29
N GLU A 612 -14.86 -18.80 19.96
CA GLU A 612 -15.24 -18.00 21.13
C GLU A 612 -16.16 -16.84 20.74
N ARG A 613 -16.92 -16.31 21.71
CA ARG A 613 -17.86 -15.20 21.46
C ARG A 613 -17.18 -13.93 20.97
N TYR A 614 -15.98 -13.64 21.49
CA TYR A 614 -15.25 -12.43 21.23
C TYR A 614 -13.86 -12.76 20.72
N ASP A 615 -13.34 -11.89 19.85
CA ASP A 615 -11.91 -11.87 19.58
C ASP A 615 -11.19 -11.27 20.78
N VAL A 616 -10.10 -11.92 21.20
CA VAL A 616 -9.33 -11.56 22.38
C VAL A 616 -7.96 -11.06 21.98
N ARG A 617 -7.58 -9.89 22.51
CA ARG A 617 -6.22 -9.33 22.37
C ARG A 617 -5.60 -9.21 23.76
N GLY A 618 -4.54 -10.00 24.01
CA GLY A 618 -4.04 -10.21 25.36
C GLY A 618 -5.07 -10.99 26.18
N ASP A 619 -5.56 -10.39 27.28
CA ASP A 619 -6.58 -11.00 28.16
C ASP A 619 -7.96 -10.31 28.05
N LYS A 620 -8.16 -9.44 27.04
CA LYS A 620 -9.36 -8.62 26.93
C LYS A 620 -10.10 -8.85 25.60
N PRO A 621 -11.45 -8.91 25.63
CA PRO A 621 -12.26 -8.80 24.43
C PRO A 621 -11.96 -7.50 23.69
N PHE A 622 -11.71 -7.61 22.38
CA PHE A 622 -11.42 -6.46 21.51
C PHE A 622 -12.47 -6.30 20.40
N GLY A 623 -13.24 -7.35 20.10
CA GLY A 623 -14.31 -7.30 19.11
C GLY A 623 -15.22 -8.52 19.19
N ASN A 624 -16.33 -8.45 18.46
CA ASN A 624 -17.15 -9.62 18.19
C ASN A 624 -16.40 -10.60 17.28
N ASN A 625 -16.47 -11.91 17.58
CA ASN A 625 -15.93 -12.92 16.67
C ASN A 625 -16.76 -12.97 15.38
N ARG A 626 -16.17 -12.49 14.28
CA ARG A 626 -16.86 -12.36 12.98
C ARG A 626 -17.32 -13.71 12.43
N ILE A 627 -16.52 -14.77 12.57
CA ILE A 627 -16.88 -16.10 12.06
C ILE A 627 -18.05 -16.69 12.83
N LEU A 628 -18.04 -16.61 14.17
CA LEU A 628 -19.16 -17.09 14.97
C LEU A 628 -20.45 -16.36 14.59
N ASN A 629 -20.37 -15.04 14.46
CA ASN A 629 -21.52 -14.21 14.10
C ASN A 629 -22.01 -14.50 12.68
N TRP A 630 -21.10 -14.75 11.73
CA TRP A 630 -21.45 -15.20 10.39
C TRP A 630 -22.18 -16.55 10.41
N LEU A 631 -21.73 -17.53 11.19
CA LEU A 631 -22.46 -18.80 11.36
C LEU A 631 -23.85 -18.59 11.96
N GLN A 632 -24.03 -17.63 12.89
CA GLN A 632 -25.35 -17.25 13.39
C GLN A 632 -26.21 -16.63 12.28
N LEU A 633 -25.67 -15.79 11.39
CA LEU A 633 -26.40 -15.24 10.23
C LEU A 633 -26.93 -16.37 9.32
N LEU A 634 -26.09 -17.36 9.01
CA LEU A 634 -26.51 -18.53 8.22
C LEU A 634 -27.68 -19.27 8.90
N ASN A 635 -27.59 -19.50 10.22
CA ASN A 635 -28.68 -20.10 10.99
C ASN A 635 -29.95 -19.24 11.03
N GLN A 636 -29.84 -17.92 10.88
CA GLN A 636 -31.00 -17.03 10.76
C GLN A 636 -31.58 -16.98 9.34
N GLY A 637 -30.93 -17.60 8.35
CA GLY A 637 -31.40 -17.70 6.96
C GLY A 637 -30.82 -16.65 6.02
N PHE A 638 -29.80 -15.89 6.46
CA PHE A 638 -29.04 -15.04 5.55
C PHE A 638 -28.16 -15.92 4.65
N ARG A 639 -28.20 -15.66 3.35
CA ARG A 639 -27.32 -16.28 2.35
C ARG A 639 -26.24 -15.30 1.93
N ILE A 640 -25.36 -14.95 2.87
CA ILE A 640 -24.21 -14.07 2.61
C ILE A 640 -22.95 -14.89 2.81
N TYR A 641 -22.15 -14.96 1.76
CA TYR A 641 -20.97 -15.81 1.72
C TYR A 641 -19.75 -15.09 2.31
N GLY A 642 -18.95 -15.84 3.05
CA GLY A 642 -17.72 -15.33 3.65
C GLY A 642 -16.61 -15.21 2.61
N VAL A 643 -15.75 -14.21 2.78
CA VAL A 643 -14.43 -14.07 2.14
C VAL A 643 -13.38 -13.70 3.20
N VAL A 644 -12.10 -13.85 2.86
CA VAL A 644 -10.97 -13.40 3.69
C VAL A 644 -9.96 -12.69 2.81
N ASN A 645 -9.47 -11.53 3.25
CA ASN A 645 -8.53 -10.72 2.49
C ASN A 645 -7.49 -10.11 3.42
N THR A 646 -6.37 -9.65 2.87
CA THR A 646 -5.26 -9.17 3.70
C THR A 646 -5.47 -7.76 4.24
N ASP A 647 -6.24 -6.93 3.52
CA ASP A 647 -6.34 -5.48 3.80
C ASP A 647 -4.94 -4.87 3.95
N ALA A 648 -4.04 -5.28 3.05
CA ALA A 648 -2.64 -4.97 3.24
C ALA A 648 -2.33 -3.56 2.75
N HIS A 649 -1.50 -2.84 3.51
CA HIS A 649 -1.16 -1.42 3.27
C HIS A 649 0.31 -1.18 2.93
N TYR A 650 1.19 -2.16 3.17
CA TYR A 650 2.63 -2.04 2.96
C TYR A 650 3.19 -3.33 2.34
N ASN A 651 4.41 -3.27 1.81
CA ASN A 651 4.98 -4.32 0.97
C ASN A 651 5.90 -5.29 1.75
N TYR A 652 6.02 -5.17 3.07
CA TYR A 652 6.81 -6.09 3.90
C TYR A 652 5.94 -7.25 4.41
N HIS A 653 5.98 -8.40 3.72
CA HIS A 653 5.06 -9.54 3.94
C HIS A 653 3.57 -9.14 3.94
N GLY A 654 3.20 -8.09 3.19
CA GLY A 654 1.88 -7.49 3.30
C GLY A 654 0.75 -8.41 2.83
N SER A 655 0.92 -9.00 1.66
CA SER A 655 -0.15 -9.71 0.93
C SER A 655 0.05 -11.23 0.95
N GLY A 656 -0.95 -11.98 0.50
CA GLY A 656 -0.85 -13.42 0.21
C GLY A 656 -1.02 -14.38 1.39
N TRP A 657 -0.94 -13.90 2.63
CA TRP A 657 -1.15 -14.73 3.83
C TRP A 657 -2.64 -14.93 4.17
N LEU A 658 -3.56 -14.21 3.53
CA LEU A 658 -4.98 -14.55 3.42
C LEU A 658 -5.34 -14.65 1.94
N ARG A 659 -6.22 -15.60 1.59
CA ARG A 659 -6.66 -15.81 0.21
C ARG A 659 -8.01 -16.50 0.13
N ASN A 660 -8.70 -16.25 -0.97
CA ASN A 660 -9.89 -16.97 -1.41
C ASN A 660 -9.52 -17.87 -2.60
N TRP A 661 -9.92 -19.12 -2.57
CA TRP A 661 -9.86 -20.00 -3.74
C TRP A 661 -11.22 -19.94 -4.42
N ILE A 662 -11.30 -19.38 -5.63
CA ILE A 662 -12.55 -19.15 -6.36
C ILE A 662 -12.69 -20.20 -7.46
N GLN A 663 -13.85 -20.84 -7.56
CA GLN A 663 -14.07 -21.81 -8.62
C GLN A 663 -13.98 -21.14 -10.00
N SER A 664 -13.25 -21.77 -10.91
CA SER A 664 -12.90 -21.23 -12.22
C SER A 664 -12.95 -22.29 -13.32
N SER A 665 -13.27 -21.86 -14.53
CA SER A 665 -13.19 -22.65 -15.75
C SER A 665 -11.76 -22.81 -16.30
N THR A 666 -10.81 -22.02 -15.79
CA THR A 666 -9.39 -22.05 -16.17
C THR A 666 -8.47 -21.99 -14.94
N ASP A 667 -7.29 -22.61 -15.08
CA ASP A 667 -6.16 -22.55 -14.14
C ASP A 667 -5.04 -21.62 -14.64
N GLN A 668 -5.31 -20.84 -15.69
CA GLN A 668 -4.32 -19.94 -16.29
C GLN A 668 -4.67 -18.49 -15.98
N PRO A 669 -3.85 -17.76 -15.20
CA PRO A 669 -4.17 -16.38 -14.82
C PRO A 669 -4.43 -15.46 -16.01
N ALA A 670 -3.69 -15.63 -17.11
CA ALA A 670 -3.86 -14.85 -18.33
C ALA A 670 -5.22 -15.05 -19.06
N GLU A 671 -5.94 -16.13 -18.74
CA GLU A 671 -7.24 -16.48 -19.34
C GLU A 671 -8.43 -16.21 -18.41
N ILE A 672 -8.19 -15.71 -17.19
CA ILE A 672 -9.24 -15.40 -16.22
C ILE A 672 -10.20 -14.36 -16.82
N ASP A 673 -11.50 -14.68 -16.79
CA ASP A 673 -12.58 -13.72 -16.98
C ASP A 673 -12.96 -13.12 -15.61
N PRO A 674 -12.74 -11.80 -15.39
CA PRO A 674 -13.11 -11.17 -14.13
C PRO A 674 -14.59 -11.35 -13.75
N MET A 675 -15.50 -11.44 -14.74
CA MET A 675 -16.93 -11.65 -14.45
C MET A 675 -17.23 -13.07 -13.98
N GLU A 676 -16.47 -14.07 -14.42
CA GLU A 676 -16.57 -15.42 -13.84
C GLU A 676 -16.21 -15.38 -12.34
N MET A 677 -15.15 -14.64 -11.99
CA MET A 677 -14.72 -14.48 -10.58
C MET A 677 -15.78 -13.77 -9.74
N VAL A 678 -16.43 -12.74 -10.30
CA VAL A 678 -17.58 -12.06 -9.67
C VAL A 678 -18.71 -13.05 -9.43
N HIS A 679 -19.22 -13.71 -10.49
CA HIS A 679 -20.38 -14.59 -10.40
C HIS A 679 -20.13 -15.83 -9.51
N ALA A 680 -18.92 -16.39 -9.54
CA ALA A 680 -18.55 -17.50 -8.65
C ALA A 680 -18.54 -17.05 -7.19
N SER A 681 -18.08 -15.83 -6.91
CA SER A 681 -18.04 -15.27 -5.56
C SER A 681 -19.44 -14.93 -5.04
N GLU A 682 -20.29 -14.30 -5.86
CA GLU A 682 -21.71 -14.03 -5.54
C GLU A 682 -22.48 -15.32 -5.18
N GLN A 683 -22.08 -16.44 -5.80
CA GLN A 683 -22.71 -17.74 -5.59
C GLN A 683 -22.05 -18.54 -4.47
N GLY A 684 -21.08 -17.95 -3.75
CA GLY A 684 -20.40 -18.58 -2.62
C GLY A 684 -19.48 -19.73 -2.98
N ARG A 685 -19.13 -19.89 -4.27
CA ARG A 685 -18.27 -20.97 -4.77
C ARG A 685 -16.79 -20.65 -4.55
N LEU A 686 -16.46 -20.44 -3.29
CA LEU A 686 -15.12 -20.12 -2.83
C LEU A 686 -14.78 -20.81 -1.50
N ILE A 687 -13.48 -20.95 -1.27
CA ILE A 687 -12.87 -21.45 -0.03
C ILE A 687 -12.02 -20.33 0.57
N MET A 688 -12.12 -20.11 1.86
CA MET A 688 -11.31 -19.12 2.58
C MET A 688 -10.11 -19.82 3.23
N SER A 689 -8.92 -19.24 3.14
CA SER A 689 -7.69 -19.82 3.67
C SER A 689 -6.64 -18.78 4.07
N ASN A 690 -5.79 -19.12 5.05
CA ASN A 690 -4.50 -18.43 5.28
C ASN A 690 -3.26 -19.29 4.93
N GLY A 691 -3.46 -20.42 4.24
CA GLY A 691 -2.38 -21.33 3.86
C GLY A 691 -2.90 -22.66 3.31
N PRO A 692 -3.55 -23.52 4.12
CA PRO A 692 -4.02 -24.82 3.66
C PRO A 692 -5.01 -24.72 2.49
N TYR A 693 -4.87 -25.58 1.49
CA TYR A 693 -5.90 -25.73 0.45
C TYR A 693 -6.88 -26.83 0.87
N LEU A 694 -8.15 -26.47 1.02
CA LEU A 694 -9.24 -27.36 1.44
C LEU A 694 -10.28 -27.41 0.33
N GLU A 695 -10.43 -28.56 -0.32
CA GLU A 695 -11.52 -28.79 -1.26
C GLU A 695 -12.54 -29.77 -0.68
N ALA A 696 -13.83 -29.48 -0.89
CA ALA A 696 -14.91 -30.36 -0.49
C ALA A 696 -16.00 -30.46 -1.57
N THR A 697 -16.45 -31.67 -1.86
CA THR A 697 -17.62 -31.91 -2.72
C THR A 697 -18.68 -32.69 -1.95
N PHE A 698 -19.94 -32.42 -2.25
CA PHE A 698 -21.10 -32.91 -1.52
C PHE A 698 -22.05 -33.61 -2.49
N SER A 699 -22.60 -34.77 -2.10
CA SER A 699 -23.58 -35.50 -2.91
C SER A 699 -24.60 -36.21 -2.02
N GLU A 700 -25.81 -36.41 -2.55
CA GLU A 700 -26.76 -37.34 -1.92
C GLU A 700 -26.23 -38.78 -2.04
N ALA A 701 -26.39 -39.59 -1.00
CA ALA A 701 -25.96 -40.98 -1.01
C ALA A 701 -26.62 -41.77 -2.16
N GLY A 702 -25.79 -42.35 -3.03
CA GLY A 702 -26.24 -43.09 -4.21
C GLY A 702 -26.45 -42.22 -5.47
N SER A 703 -26.23 -40.91 -5.37
CA SER A 703 -26.15 -39.99 -6.52
C SER A 703 -24.72 -39.90 -7.05
N ASN A 704 -24.59 -39.65 -8.35
CA ASN A 704 -23.31 -39.31 -9.00
C ASN A 704 -23.15 -37.80 -9.21
N SER A 705 -24.18 -37.00 -8.92
CA SER A 705 -24.11 -35.55 -9.02
C SER A 705 -23.54 -34.97 -7.73
N THR A 706 -22.50 -34.14 -7.87
CA THR A 706 -21.86 -33.42 -6.77
C THR A 706 -22.13 -31.93 -6.87
N VAL A 707 -22.12 -31.27 -5.72
CA VAL A 707 -22.10 -29.81 -5.58
C VAL A 707 -20.91 -29.37 -4.74
N VAL A 708 -20.56 -28.09 -4.81
CA VAL A 708 -19.50 -27.45 -4.02
C VAL A 708 -20.09 -26.36 -3.11
N SER A 709 -19.24 -25.70 -2.31
CA SER A 709 -19.63 -24.58 -1.46
C SER A 709 -20.47 -23.54 -2.21
N GLY A 710 -21.42 -22.94 -1.49
CA GLY A 710 -22.32 -21.93 -2.01
C GLY A 710 -23.61 -22.46 -2.64
N GLN A 711 -23.62 -23.73 -3.07
CA GLN A 711 -24.74 -24.35 -3.77
C GLN A 711 -25.74 -25.05 -2.83
N ASP A 712 -26.96 -25.27 -3.34
CA ASP A 712 -27.99 -26.08 -2.70
C ASP A 712 -27.83 -27.57 -3.07
N LEU A 713 -28.02 -28.47 -2.10
CA LEU A 713 -28.05 -29.92 -2.29
C LEU A 713 -29.39 -30.49 -1.84
N VAL A 714 -30.17 -31.05 -2.76
CA VAL A 714 -31.35 -31.84 -2.39
C VAL A 714 -30.90 -33.24 -1.97
N ALA A 715 -31.20 -33.66 -0.74
CA ALA A 715 -30.83 -34.97 -0.18
C ALA A 715 -32.02 -35.64 0.52
N LYS A 716 -33.00 -36.12 -0.26
CA LYS A 716 -34.27 -36.68 0.24
C LYS A 716 -34.11 -37.93 1.11
N SER A 717 -33.01 -38.66 0.93
CA SER A 717 -32.66 -39.79 1.78
C SER A 717 -32.19 -39.38 3.18
N GLY A 718 -31.94 -38.08 3.40
CA GLY A 718 -31.26 -37.54 4.59
C GLY A 718 -29.79 -37.96 4.68
N LYS A 719 -29.22 -38.59 3.64
CA LYS A 719 -27.84 -39.08 3.65
C LYS A 719 -26.99 -38.31 2.66
N VAL A 720 -25.92 -37.73 3.15
CA VAL A 720 -24.97 -36.94 2.35
C VAL A 720 -23.58 -37.55 2.45
N ASN A 721 -22.89 -37.61 1.32
CA ASN A 721 -21.47 -37.93 1.23
C ASN A 721 -20.69 -36.64 1.03
N ILE A 722 -19.66 -36.42 1.84
CA ILE A 722 -18.75 -35.27 1.76
C ILE A 722 -17.36 -35.80 1.45
N HIS A 723 -16.85 -35.58 0.24
CA HIS A 723 -15.46 -35.87 -0.08
C HIS A 723 -14.61 -34.66 0.30
N VAL A 724 -13.72 -34.83 1.27
CA VAL A 724 -12.83 -33.77 1.78
C VAL A 724 -11.40 -34.11 1.43
N ARG A 725 -10.71 -33.17 0.78
CA ARG A 725 -9.28 -33.26 0.52
C ARG A 725 -8.57 -31.97 0.98
N VAL A 726 -7.51 -32.14 1.77
CA VAL A 726 -6.69 -31.06 2.31
C VAL A 726 -5.25 -31.23 1.87
N GLN A 727 -4.66 -30.16 1.36
CA GLN A 727 -3.29 -30.13 0.89
C GLN A 727 -2.52 -28.98 1.56
N CYS A 728 -1.26 -29.23 1.91
CA CYS A 728 -0.34 -28.23 2.44
C CYS A 728 1.05 -28.36 1.79
N PRO A 729 1.75 -27.23 1.58
CA PRO A 729 3.17 -27.25 1.21
C PRO A 729 4.05 -27.67 2.40
N ASN A 730 5.36 -27.82 2.18
CA ASN A 730 6.33 -28.29 3.18
C ASN A 730 6.54 -27.36 4.40
N TRP A 731 6.06 -26.12 4.35
CA TRP A 731 6.33 -25.09 5.36
C TRP A 731 5.16 -24.84 6.32
N LEU A 732 4.02 -25.52 6.14
CA LEU A 732 2.90 -25.49 7.06
C LEU A 732 2.24 -26.87 7.18
N ASN A 733 1.46 -27.08 8.23
CA ASN A 733 0.74 -28.33 8.42
C ASN A 733 -0.67 -28.09 8.98
N VAL A 734 -1.52 -29.12 8.91
CA VAL A 734 -2.81 -29.16 9.61
C VAL A 734 -2.88 -30.42 10.47
N ASP A 735 -3.56 -30.34 11.60
CA ASP A 735 -3.71 -31.46 12.54
C ASP A 735 -5.18 -31.79 12.83
N THR A 736 -6.11 -31.04 12.23
CA THR A 736 -7.53 -31.12 12.55
C THR A 736 -8.37 -30.92 11.28
N VAL A 737 -9.40 -31.75 11.12
CA VAL A 737 -10.47 -31.60 10.12
C VAL A 737 -11.80 -31.85 10.82
N PHE A 738 -12.78 -30.95 10.67
CA PHE A 738 -14.13 -31.19 11.17
C PHE A 738 -15.22 -30.59 10.27
N VAL A 739 -16.42 -31.16 10.38
CA VAL A 739 -17.63 -30.65 9.71
C VAL A 739 -18.50 -29.93 10.72
N LEU A 740 -18.89 -28.69 10.39
CA LEU A 740 -19.92 -27.95 11.08
C LEU A 740 -21.28 -28.27 10.45
N ILE A 741 -22.22 -28.69 11.28
CA ILE A 741 -23.64 -28.87 10.92
C ILE A 741 -24.40 -27.73 11.60
N ASN A 742 -24.99 -26.84 10.80
CA ASN A 742 -25.67 -25.65 11.31
C ASN A 742 -24.80 -24.83 12.29
N GLY A 743 -23.52 -24.69 11.95
CA GLY A 743 -22.53 -23.94 12.74
C GLY A 743 -21.97 -24.64 13.98
N LYS A 744 -22.37 -25.90 14.26
CA LYS A 744 -21.83 -26.69 15.39
C LYS A 744 -20.94 -27.84 14.90
N PRO A 745 -19.77 -28.08 15.52
CA PRO A 745 -18.93 -29.22 15.16
C PRO A 745 -19.64 -30.53 15.50
N SER A 746 -19.57 -31.49 14.59
CA SER A 746 -20.01 -32.86 14.85
C SER A 746 -18.86 -33.67 15.45
N GLU A 747 -19.07 -34.25 16.64
CA GLU A 747 -18.08 -35.14 17.28
C GLU A 747 -17.72 -36.34 16.38
N GLU A 748 -18.71 -36.90 15.68
CA GLU A 748 -18.52 -38.06 14.78
C GLU A 748 -17.78 -37.69 13.49
N LEU A 749 -17.72 -36.40 13.14
CA LEU A 749 -17.06 -35.88 11.94
C LEU A 749 -15.90 -34.96 12.30
N THR A 750 -15.28 -35.17 13.47
CA THR A 750 -14.08 -34.47 13.91
C THR A 750 -12.92 -35.45 13.93
N PHE A 751 -11.88 -35.15 13.16
CA PHE A 751 -10.66 -35.93 13.06
C PHE A 751 -9.49 -35.09 13.54
N THR A 752 -8.61 -35.69 14.36
CA THR A 752 -7.37 -35.03 14.78
C THR A 752 -6.18 -35.95 14.55
N ALA A 753 -5.00 -35.40 14.26
CA ALA A 753 -3.80 -36.21 14.02
C ALA A 753 -3.43 -37.09 15.22
N ASP A 754 -3.77 -36.68 16.45
CA ASP A 754 -3.52 -37.45 17.67
C ASP A 754 -4.51 -38.59 17.88
N ALA A 755 -5.80 -38.35 17.63
CA ALA A 755 -6.85 -39.36 17.83
C ALA A 755 -7.01 -40.30 16.62
N ASP A 756 -6.71 -39.79 15.42
CA ASP A 756 -6.94 -40.44 14.13
C ASP A 756 -5.68 -40.38 13.24
N PRO A 757 -4.51 -40.87 13.69
CA PRO A 757 -3.25 -40.71 12.95
C PRO A 757 -3.29 -41.29 11.54
N ASP A 758 -4.04 -42.36 11.31
CA ASP A 758 -4.22 -42.97 9.98
C ASP A 758 -5.12 -42.15 9.03
N ALA A 759 -5.77 -41.10 9.54
CA ALA A 759 -6.51 -40.14 8.72
C ALA A 759 -5.63 -39.05 8.13
N PHE A 760 -4.43 -38.83 8.68
CA PHE A 760 -3.55 -37.75 8.29
C PHE A 760 -2.31 -38.24 7.53
N GLY A 761 -2.13 -37.73 6.32
CA GLY A 761 -1.00 -38.03 5.44
C GLY A 761 0.28 -37.27 5.84
N LYS A 762 1.44 -37.85 5.51
CA LYS A 762 2.76 -37.23 5.74
C LYS A 762 3.26 -36.38 4.56
N GLY A 763 2.68 -36.56 3.37
CA GLY A 763 3.03 -35.78 2.17
C GLY A 763 2.28 -34.46 2.10
N SER A 764 2.13 -33.92 0.89
CA SER A 764 1.37 -32.69 0.65
C SER A 764 -0.13 -32.87 0.86
N VAL A 765 -0.69 -34.03 0.47
CA VAL A 765 -2.07 -34.40 0.83
C VAL A 765 -2.09 -34.80 2.31
N LYS A 766 -2.73 -33.96 3.13
CA LYS A 766 -2.84 -34.12 4.58
C LYS A 766 -4.08 -34.89 4.99
N PHE A 767 -5.19 -34.74 4.28
CA PHE A 767 -6.43 -35.46 4.55
C PHE A 767 -7.12 -35.74 3.21
N ASP A 768 -7.65 -36.94 3.02
CA ASP A 768 -8.38 -37.33 1.80
C ASP A 768 -9.36 -38.46 2.13
N ARG A 769 -10.62 -38.11 2.41
CA ARG A 769 -11.65 -39.06 2.84
C ARG A 769 -13.04 -38.65 2.39
N THR A 770 -13.87 -39.66 2.14
CA THR A 770 -15.34 -39.48 2.06
C THR A 770 -15.95 -39.68 3.44
N LEU A 771 -16.63 -38.65 3.93
CA LEU A 771 -17.38 -38.63 5.18
C LEU A 771 -18.87 -38.86 4.88
N ASN A 772 -19.52 -39.71 5.67
CA ASN A 772 -20.95 -39.99 5.51
C ASN A 772 -21.71 -39.36 6.67
N ILE A 773 -22.74 -38.57 6.37
CA ILE A 773 -23.57 -37.90 7.38
C ILE A 773 -25.04 -38.26 7.17
N SER A 774 -25.76 -38.41 8.28
CA SER A 774 -27.22 -38.53 8.29
C SER A 774 -27.84 -37.28 8.91
N LEU A 775 -28.63 -36.55 8.12
CA LEU A 775 -29.37 -35.37 8.49
C LEU A 775 -30.84 -35.71 8.69
N LYS A 776 -31.45 -35.12 9.71
CA LYS A 776 -32.88 -35.31 10.05
C LYS A 776 -33.75 -34.17 9.52
N GLU A 777 -33.13 -33.04 9.23
CA GLU A 777 -33.72 -31.79 8.82
C GLU A 777 -32.70 -31.05 7.97
N ASP A 778 -33.14 -29.98 7.33
CA ASP A 778 -32.28 -29.11 6.55
C ASP A 778 -31.09 -28.60 7.37
N ALA A 779 -29.93 -28.56 6.74
CA ALA A 779 -28.72 -28.11 7.39
C ALA A 779 -27.80 -27.42 6.41
N HIS A 780 -27.11 -26.36 6.86
CA HIS A 780 -25.92 -25.92 6.17
C HIS A 780 -24.70 -26.69 6.70
N LEU A 781 -23.83 -27.08 5.76
CA LEU A 781 -22.61 -27.84 6.04
C LEU A 781 -21.40 -26.99 5.66
N VAL A 782 -20.47 -26.82 6.61
CA VAL A 782 -19.18 -26.14 6.39
C VAL A 782 -18.06 -27.09 6.81
N VAL A 783 -17.08 -27.30 5.93
CA VAL A 783 -15.88 -28.08 6.25
C VAL A 783 -14.78 -27.13 6.73
N VAL A 784 -14.09 -27.51 7.78
CA VAL A 784 -13.00 -26.73 8.39
C VAL A 784 -11.77 -27.62 8.56
N THR A 785 -10.60 -27.04 8.29
CA THR A 785 -9.31 -27.64 8.67
C THR A 785 -8.41 -26.58 9.30
N GLY A 786 -7.45 -27.02 10.10
CA GLY A 786 -6.40 -26.16 10.61
C GLY A 786 -5.43 -26.88 11.52
N HIS A 787 -4.52 -26.11 12.11
CA HIS A 787 -3.60 -26.59 13.13
C HIS A 787 -3.93 -25.95 14.50
N ARG A 788 -4.10 -26.78 15.54
CA ARG A 788 -4.48 -26.29 16.88
C ARG A 788 -3.38 -25.52 17.63
N SER A 789 -2.09 -25.79 17.36
CA SER A 789 -0.95 -25.20 18.06
C SER A 789 0.16 -24.60 17.19
N GLU A 790 0.45 -25.14 16.00
CA GLU A 790 1.47 -24.59 15.09
C GLU A 790 0.99 -23.33 14.39
N ARG A 791 1.95 -22.50 13.96
CA ARG A 791 1.72 -21.23 13.27
C ARG A 791 2.28 -21.28 11.85
N LEU A 792 1.85 -20.36 10.99
CA LEU A 792 2.34 -20.25 9.61
C LEU A 792 3.84 -19.96 9.52
N GLY A 793 4.41 -19.26 10.52
CA GLY A 793 5.84 -19.05 10.67
C GLY A 793 6.46 -18.11 9.62
N ASP A 794 7.78 -18.22 9.47
CA ASP A 794 8.63 -17.21 8.83
C ASP A 794 8.30 -16.95 7.36
N VAL A 795 7.79 -17.94 6.62
CA VAL A 795 7.36 -17.76 5.22
C VAL A 795 6.33 -16.63 5.11
N MET A 796 5.42 -16.48 6.09
CA MET A 796 4.40 -15.43 6.11
C MET A 796 4.80 -14.20 6.94
N GLY A 797 6.07 -14.10 7.32
CA GLY A 797 6.64 -12.97 8.05
C GLY A 797 6.06 -12.79 9.47
N PRO A 798 6.44 -11.71 10.16
CA PRO A 798 6.13 -11.55 11.58
C PRO A 798 4.64 -11.38 11.90
N SER A 799 3.83 -10.86 10.96
CA SER A 799 2.39 -10.61 11.21
C SER A 799 1.53 -11.78 10.76
N GLY A 800 1.62 -12.18 9.49
CA GLY A 800 0.85 -13.33 8.97
C GLY A 800 1.31 -14.64 9.59
N GLY A 801 2.62 -14.79 9.80
CA GLY A 801 3.25 -15.95 10.41
C GLY A 801 2.80 -16.26 11.84
N ASP A 802 2.18 -15.30 12.53
CA ASP A 802 1.69 -15.46 13.91
C ASP A 802 0.34 -16.19 14.01
N GLN A 803 -0.36 -16.40 12.89
CA GLN A 803 -1.66 -17.08 12.86
C GLN A 803 -1.51 -18.59 12.76
N HIS A 804 -2.52 -19.30 13.29
CA HIS A 804 -2.65 -20.73 13.06
C HIS A 804 -3.10 -20.99 11.62
N PRO A 805 -2.52 -21.97 10.89
CA PRO A 805 -3.05 -22.42 9.62
C PRO A 805 -4.51 -22.83 9.75
N ALA A 806 -5.37 -22.31 8.89
CA ALA A 806 -6.79 -22.62 8.85
C ALA A 806 -7.37 -22.40 7.45
N ALA A 807 -8.34 -23.23 7.09
CA ALA A 807 -9.17 -23.06 5.91
C ALA A 807 -10.60 -23.54 6.19
N LEU A 808 -11.58 -22.91 5.55
CA LEU A 808 -12.97 -23.31 5.62
C LEU A 808 -13.69 -23.06 4.30
N THR A 809 -14.67 -23.91 3.99
CA THR A 809 -15.56 -23.71 2.85
C THR A 809 -16.67 -22.70 3.19
N ASN A 810 -17.24 -22.05 2.18
CA ASN A 810 -18.60 -21.53 2.31
C ASN A 810 -19.63 -22.68 2.50
N PRO A 811 -20.85 -22.41 2.98
CA PRO A 811 -21.83 -23.46 3.27
C PRO A 811 -22.35 -24.14 2.01
N VAL A 812 -22.62 -25.44 2.09
CA VAL A 812 -23.62 -26.11 1.24
C VAL A 812 -24.93 -26.19 2.00
N PHE A 813 -26.01 -25.72 1.40
CA PHE A 813 -27.34 -25.75 2.00
C PHE A 813 -28.05 -27.04 1.58
N VAL A 814 -28.23 -27.96 2.53
CA VAL A 814 -28.86 -29.26 2.28
C VAL A 814 -30.36 -29.15 2.54
N ASP A 815 -31.15 -29.45 1.52
CA ASP A 815 -32.61 -29.56 1.52
C ASP A 815 -33.00 -31.05 1.63
N VAL A 816 -33.42 -31.46 2.83
CA VAL A 816 -33.76 -32.86 3.13
C VAL A 816 -35.22 -33.15 2.80
N ASP A 817 -36.12 -32.18 2.96
CA ASP A 817 -37.55 -32.38 2.75
C ASP A 817 -38.03 -32.12 1.31
N GLY A 818 -37.18 -31.49 0.49
CA GLY A 818 -37.40 -31.17 -0.92
C GLY A 818 -38.22 -29.91 -1.16
N ASN A 819 -38.42 -29.06 -0.15
CA ASN A 819 -39.21 -27.82 -0.22
C ASN A 819 -38.32 -26.55 -0.26
N GLY A 820 -37.01 -26.73 -0.41
CA GLY A 820 -36.01 -25.67 -0.29
C GLY A 820 -35.52 -25.50 1.16
N PHE A 821 -34.28 -25.03 1.30
CA PHE A 821 -33.61 -24.91 2.59
C PHE A 821 -34.39 -24.05 3.62
N THR A 822 -34.66 -24.64 4.78
CA THR A 822 -35.24 -23.98 5.94
C THR A 822 -34.20 -23.73 7.03
N PRO A 823 -33.95 -22.46 7.44
CA PRO A 823 -32.98 -22.15 8.49
C PRO A 823 -33.47 -22.59 9.88
N ASN A 824 -32.57 -23.16 10.69
CA ASN A 824 -32.91 -23.72 12.00
C ASN A 824 -33.07 -22.68 13.14
N LYS A 825 -32.71 -21.41 12.90
CA LYS A 825 -32.76 -20.28 13.85
C LYS A 825 -31.88 -20.43 15.10
N ASP A 826 -30.95 -21.37 15.13
CA ASP A 826 -30.05 -21.59 16.27
C ASP A 826 -29.04 -20.44 16.42
N THR A 827 -28.84 -19.96 17.65
CA THR A 827 -27.92 -18.86 17.97
C THR A 827 -26.54 -19.33 18.47
N LEU A 828 -26.24 -20.63 18.38
CA LEU A 828 -24.95 -21.23 18.75
C LEU A 828 -24.58 -21.05 20.24
N GLY A 829 -25.60 -21.00 21.11
CA GLY A 829 -25.40 -20.87 22.56
C GLY A 829 -25.09 -19.45 23.05
N TYR A 830 -25.05 -18.46 22.14
CA TYR A 830 -24.89 -17.06 22.46
C TYR A 830 -26.09 -16.24 21.96
N PRO A 831 -26.38 -15.06 22.52
CA PRO A 831 -27.32 -14.13 21.91
C PRO A 831 -26.85 -13.72 20.51
N LEU A 832 -27.78 -13.30 19.65
CA LEU A 832 -27.40 -12.61 18.41
C LEU A 832 -26.59 -11.35 18.76
N PRO A 833 -25.57 -11.03 17.95
CA PRO A 833 -24.61 -9.99 18.28
C PRO A 833 -25.27 -8.62 18.10
N VAL A 834 -24.84 -7.65 18.90
CA VAL A 834 -25.09 -6.21 18.70
C VAL A 834 -23.75 -5.53 18.52
N LYS A 835 -23.72 -4.20 18.35
CA LYS A 835 -22.45 -3.47 18.28
C LYS A 835 -21.57 -3.81 19.47
N PHE A 836 -20.32 -4.17 19.19
CA PHE A 836 -19.34 -4.40 20.22
C PHE A 836 -19.06 -3.08 20.96
N ILE A 837 -19.24 -3.11 22.28
CA ILE A 837 -18.92 -2.00 23.17
C ILE A 837 -17.81 -2.49 24.10
N GLU A 838 -16.63 -1.90 23.98
CA GLU A 838 -15.52 -2.20 24.88
C GLU A 838 -15.95 -1.89 26.33
N ALA A 839 -15.75 -2.86 27.22
CA ALA A 839 -16.05 -2.67 28.64
C ALA A 839 -15.11 -1.59 29.20
N LYS A 840 -15.69 -0.49 29.70
CA LYS A 840 -14.95 0.63 30.30
C LYS A 840 -14.18 0.25 31.56
#